data_AF-A0AAD9ANX5-F1
#
_entry.id   AF-A0AAD9ANX5-F1
#
_cell.length_a   1.000
_cell.length_b   1.000
_cell.length_c   1.000
_cell.angle_alpha   90.00
_cell.angle_beta   90.00
_cell.angle_gamma   90.00
#
_symmetry.space_group_name_H-M   'P 1'
#
loop_
_entity.id
_entity.type
_entity.pdbx_description
1 polymer ?
#
loop_
_entity_poly.entity_id
_entity_poly.type
_entity_poly.pdbx_seq_one_letter_code
_entity_poly.pdbx_strand_id
1 'polypeptide(L)'
;MANDLETQHAQPAHDDKQATEVSGAEQPPAAAGHKAKGFLRTVLTAGRVEEGGIEPIPIEARTATKYFNAFTIWCSINTNILAITFGMLGPVSFGLSLRDSALVILFFNLLSTLAPAYLSTLGPKTGMRQMIQARFSFGYYLVSVPVILNLATLTGFCVIICVIGGQCLSAVSEGDLSTAVGIVLIGVAALLISFCGFNVLHFYEGYAWMPALVAIIIAVGCGGNQLKAQATPEPATAAGVLSFGGVIASYMIPWACIASDLTTYFDPTPRLSSHRIFAYSFLGLVVPTILLMTLGAAIGGAMGNIPAWQTGFDNTLVGGVLGAMLAPAGGFGKFILVVLAFTLLANISGTMYAITLNFQTLIPAFRIPRYIFSIIVTAIIIPIAIKAAGDFFLSLENFIALIGYWSASFVGIVVAEHFVFRKANAKAYDADVWDVPARLPWGAAAISSAVLSFGLVVPCISQVWFTGRIAATTGDIGFEVAFFLSALLYVPLRTGLDQEYILPTKGKVKMPLGDSITEITCWRAYVWDMLVKENLADKVQFVGSMTNNPQNCRAQSGSFDLHHEGHSGWLSINIANQYLQGWLASSKPDIVQYMLGTNDVAQGRTTNDIIASYTKMVGLMRASNPRMKILVDLLIPLSFNGGGITTLNQQIPGWAAQQNMTDSPIMLADCSTKAGYTDSMNRDGVHPNDQGDQFIARQVGTLLVKYVKDLLAERSASADYYQVHSQEKRV
;
A
#
# COMPACT_ATOMS: atom_id res chain seq x y z
N MET A 1 4.26 -8.70 -65.42
CA MET A 1 4.78 -7.60 -64.59
C MET A 1 5.06 -8.21 -63.21
N ALA A 2 6.30 -8.53 -62.80
CA ALA A 2 7.63 -8.08 -63.27
C ALA A 2 7.80 -6.54 -63.21
N ASN A 3 8.84 -5.93 -62.63
CA ASN A 3 10.02 -6.44 -61.91
C ASN A 3 10.40 -5.39 -60.80
N ASP A 4 11.44 -5.41 -59.96
CA ASP A 4 12.75 -6.11 -59.82
C ASP A 4 12.91 -6.65 -58.35
N LEU A 5 13.92 -7.37 -57.82
CA LEU A 5 15.40 -7.46 -57.96
C LEU A 5 16.20 -6.25 -57.36
N GLU A 6 17.28 -6.39 -56.58
CA GLU A 6 17.88 -7.54 -55.84
C GLU A 6 18.94 -7.02 -54.82
N THR A 7 19.86 -7.90 -54.35
CA THR A 7 21.15 -7.66 -53.63
C THR A 7 21.14 -7.32 -52.13
N GLN A 8 22.07 -7.83 -51.30
CA GLN A 8 22.76 -9.15 -51.29
C GLN A 8 23.39 -9.42 -49.89
N HIS A 9 23.75 -10.68 -49.61
CA HIS A 9 24.47 -11.06 -48.39
C HIS A 9 25.97 -10.73 -48.45
N ALA A 10 26.56 -10.39 -47.29
CA ALA A 10 27.95 -10.68 -47.00
C ALA A 10 28.14 -10.99 -45.49
N GLN A 11 28.63 -12.19 -45.20
CA GLN A 11 29.20 -12.62 -43.91
C GLN A 11 30.61 -13.15 -44.24
N PRO A 12 31.57 -13.15 -43.30
CA PRO A 12 31.78 -14.41 -42.59
C PRO A 12 32.24 -14.24 -41.13
N ALA A 13 32.27 -15.36 -40.40
CA ALA A 13 32.99 -15.52 -39.14
C ALA A 13 33.78 -16.84 -39.15
N HIS A 14 34.99 -16.80 -38.59
CA HIS A 14 35.98 -17.86 -38.33
C HIS A 14 36.94 -17.26 -37.26
N ASP A 15 37.61 -17.94 -36.33
CA ASP A 15 37.60 -19.28 -35.72
C ASP A 15 38.33 -19.11 -34.33
N ASP A 16 38.56 -20.07 -33.41
CA ASP A 16 38.49 -21.54 -33.46
C ASP A 16 38.24 -22.18 -32.04
N LYS A 17 38.35 -23.51 -31.96
CA LYS A 17 38.84 -24.41 -30.88
C LYS A 17 39.57 -23.72 -29.69
N GLN A 18 39.54 -24.21 -28.44
CA GLN A 18 39.25 -25.54 -27.86
C GLN A 18 38.94 -25.39 -26.32
N ALA A 19 38.62 -26.37 -25.45
CA ALA A 19 38.68 -27.84 -25.48
C ALA A 19 37.66 -28.57 -24.54
N THR A 20 38.15 -29.62 -23.86
CA THR A 20 37.59 -30.70 -23.00
C THR A 20 37.47 -30.32 -21.49
N GLU A 21 36.91 -31.12 -20.55
CA GLU A 21 36.54 -32.54 -20.58
C GLU A 21 35.35 -32.99 -19.67
N VAL A 22 34.73 -34.07 -20.16
CA VAL A 22 33.70 -35.02 -19.67
C VAL A 22 33.65 -35.41 -18.17
N SER A 23 32.43 -35.41 -17.59
CA SER A 23 31.75 -36.59 -16.96
C SER A 23 30.39 -36.17 -16.35
N GLY A 24 29.39 -37.02 -16.13
CA GLY A 24 29.12 -38.39 -16.57
C GLY A 24 27.76 -38.83 -15.99
N ALA A 25 26.78 -39.23 -16.82
CA ALA A 25 25.38 -39.32 -16.39
C ALA A 25 24.69 -40.65 -16.75
N GLU A 26 24.40 -41.47 -15.74
CA GLU A 26 23.46 -42.61 -15.85
C GLU A 26 22.01 -42.15 -15.62
N GLN A 27 21.06 -42.74 -16.34
CA GLN A 27 19.63 -42.55 -16.13
C GLN A 27 19.00 -43.74 -15.39
N PRO A 28 18.34 -43.52 -14.23
CA PRO A 28 17.38 -44.49 -13.67
C PRO A 28 16.05 -44.44 -14.45
N PRO A 29 15.29 -45.56 -14.50
CA PRO A 29 14.11 -45.68 -15.37
C PRO A 29 12.87 -44.91 -14.89
N ALA A 30 11.93 -44.67 -15.81
CA ALA A 30 10.75 -43.85 -15.60
C ALA A 30 9.73 -44.46 -14.62
N ALA A 31 9.43 -43.73 -13.53
CA ALA A 31 8.36 -44.07 -12.59
C ALA A 31 7.05 -43.30 -12.87
N ALA A 32 5.95 -44.04 -13.03
CA ALA A 32 4.62 -43.53 -13.38
C ALA A 32 3.91 -42.81 -12.19
N GLY A 33 4.39 -41.62 -11.82
CA GLY A 33 3.81 -40.80 -10.75
C GLY A 33 3.73 -39.29 -11.02
N HIS A 34 4.10 -38.85 -12.23
CA HIS A 34 4.44 -37.45 -12.49
C HIS A 34 3.27 -36.51 -12.84
N LYS A 35 2.12 -37.00 -13.33
CA LYS A 35 1.02 -36.11 -13.79
C LYS A 35 0.39 -35.28 -12.65
N ALA A 36 0.12 -35.89 -11.49
CA ALA A 36 -0.47 -35.18 -10.34
C ALA A 36 0.49 -34.14 -9.74
N LYS A 37 1.77 -34.50 -9.53
CA LYS A 37 2.81 -33.56 -9.08
C LYS A 37 3.06 -32.44 -10.10
N GLY A 38 2.95 -32.74 -11.39
CA GLY A 38 3.04 -31.77 -12.48
C GLY A 38 1.96 -30.69 -12.41
N PHE A 39 0.68 -31.07 -12.27
CA PHE A 39 -0.41 -30.10 -12.14
C PHE A 39 -0.24 -29.22 -10.90
N LEU A 40 -0.01 -29.80 -9.72
CA LEU A 40 0.15 -29.04 -8.48
C LEU A 40 1.34 -28.06 -8.56
N ARG A 41 2.49 -28.50 -9.09
CA ARG A 41 3.66 -27.64 -9.33
C ARG A 41 3.37 -26.53 -10.35
N THR A 42 2.56 -26.82 -11.38
CA THR A 42 2.18 -25.83 -12.40
C THR A 42 1.27 -24.75 -11.83
N VAL A 43 0.28 -25.11 -11.00
CA VAL A 43 -0.55 -24.14 -10.27
C VAL A 43 0.30 -23.27 -9.34
N LEU A 44 1.23 -23.87 -8.59
CA LEU A 44 2.15 -23.17 -7.68
C LEU A 44 3.20 -22.28 -8.37
N THR A 45 3.49 -22.51 -9.66
CA THR A 45 4.41 -21.65 -10.44
C THR A 45 3.71 -20.65 -11.35
N ALA A 46 2.47 -20.92 -11.78
CA ALA A 46 1.63 -19.95 -12.48
C ALA A 46 1.15 -18.84 -11.53
N GLY A 47 0.75 -19.21 -10.31
CA GLY A 47 0.56 -18.27 -9.22
C GLY A 47 1.90 -17.87 -8.62
N ARG A 48 2.67 -17.01 -9.30
CA ARG A 48 3.86 -16.36 -8.71
C ARG A 48 3.52 -15.87 -7.30
N VAL A 49 4.23 -16.39 -6.30
CA VAL A 49 4.03 -16.01 -4.91
C VAL A 49 4.38 -14.52 -4.77
N GLU A 50 3.54 -13.78 -4.07
CA GLU A 50 3.74 -12.35 -3.87
C GLU A 50 4.78 -12.13 -2.74
N GLU A 51 6.05 -12.04 -3.12
CA GLU A 51 7.19 -12.04 -2.19
C GLU A 51 7.27 -10.78 -1.31
N GLY A 52 6.88 -9.60 -1.83
CA GLY A 52 6.97 -8.32 -1.11
C GLY A 52 5.94 -8.14 0.02
N GLY A 53 4.76 -8.76 -0.08
CA GLY A 53 3.71 -8.74 0.96
C GLY A 53 3.27 -7.34 1.41
N ILE A 54 3.86 -6.86 2.51
CA ILE A 54 3.58 -5.56 3.14
C ILE A 54 4.50 -4.43 2.67
N GLU A 55 5.61 -4.75 2.00
CA GLU A 55 6.58 -3.76 1.49
C GLU A 55 5.89 -2.80 0.48
N PRO A 56 6.11 -1.47 0.55
CA PRO A 56 5.46 -0.50 -0.33
C PRO A 56 5.80 -0.76 -1.81
N ILE A 57 4.76 -0.87 -2.64
CA ILE A 57 4.91 -1.18 -4.06
C ILE A 57 5.56 0.01 -4.79
N PRO A 58 6.73 -0.14 -5.46
CA PRO A 58 7.35 0.92 -6.26
C PRO A 58 6.42 1.43 -7.36
N ILE A 59 6.55 2.70 -7.76
CA ILE A 59 5.63 3.33 -8.73
C ILE A 59 5.64 2.61 -10.09
N GLU A 60 6.80 2.08 -10.48
CA GLU A 60 7.06 1.31 -11.69
C GLU A 60 6.31 -0.04 -11.71
N ALA A 61 5.97 -0.59 -10.54
CA ALA A 61 5.24 -1.84 -10.40
C ALA A 61 3.71 -1.65 -10.36
N ARG A 62 3.22 -0.41 -10.20
CA ARG A 62 1.78 -0.07 -10.15
C ARG A 62 1.18 0.03 -11.55
N THR A 63 1.21 -1.09 -12.29
CA THR A 63 0.93 -1.12 -13.73
C THR A 63 -0.53 -1.36 -14.11
N ALA A 64 -1.44 -1.57 -13.15
CA ALA A 64 -2.84 -1.89 -13.47
C ALA A 64 -3.61 -0.62 -13.90
N THR A 65 -4.00 -0.55 -15.17
CA THR A 65 -4.75 0.57 -15.77
C THR A 65 -6.25 0.31 -15.92
N LYS A 66 -6.70 -0.94 -15.73
CA LYS A 66 -8.12 -1.33 -15.78
C LYS A 66 -8.85 -1.00 -14.47
N TYR A 67 -9.01 0.29 -14.16
CA TYR A 67 -9.59 0.77 -12.89
C TYR A 67 -10.97 0.14 -12.53
N PHE A 68 -11.77 -0.24 -13.54
CA PHE A 68 -13.05 -0.94 -13.32
C PHE A 68 -12.90 -2.29 -12.58
N ASN A 69 -11.71 -2.90 -12.59
CA ASN A 69 -11.45 -4.10 -11.79
C ASN A 69 -11.67 -3.85 -10.29
N ALA A 70 -11.52 -2.62 -9.80
CA ALA A 70 -11.87 -2.29 -8.42
C ALA A 70 -13.36 -2.53 -8.12
N PHE A 71 -14.25 -2.26 -9.09
CA PHE A 71 -15.68 -2.60 -8.98
C PHE A 71 -15.87 -4.12 -8.97
N THR A 72 -15.24 -4.86 -9.90
CA THR A 72 -15.48 -6.31 -10.01
C THR A 72 -15.00 -7.07 -8.78
N ILE A 73 -13.85 -6.69 -8.19
CA ILE A 73 -13.30 -7.32 -6.99
C ILE A 73 -14.25 -7.14 -5.79
N TRP A 74 -14.66 -5.89 -5.51
CA TRP A 74 -15.61 -5.63 -4.42
C TRP A 74 -16.97 -6.28 -4.68
N CYS A 75 -17.43 -6.27 -5.94
CA CYS A 75 -18.65 -6.95 -6.36
C CYS A 75 -18.56 -8.46 -6.14
N SER A 76 -17.42 -9.10 -6.41
CA SER A 76 -17.18 -10.53 -6.15
C SER A 76 -17.22 -10.87 -4.65
N ILE A 77 -16.50 -10.09 -3.84
CA ILE A 77 -16.46 -10.26 -2.38
C ILE A 77 -17.84 -10.07 -1.73
N ASN A 78 -18.76 -9.32 -2.35
CA ASN A 78 -20.08 -9.00 -1.78
C ASN A 78 -21.29 -9.64 -2.50
N THR A 79 -21.15 -10.17 -3.71
CA THR A 79 -22.24 -10.88 -4.43
C THR A 79 -22.31 -12.33 -3.97
N ASN A 80 -22.78 -12.55 -2.75
CA ASN A 80 -22.97 -13.89 -2.16
C ASN A 80 -24.01 -13.83 -1.03
N ILE A 81 -24.39 -15.00 -0.51
CA ILE A 81 -25.49 -15.14 0.44
C ILE A 81 -25.24 -14.55 1.84
N LEU A 82 -24.02 -14.09 2.17
CA LEU A 82 -23.72 -13.44 3.45
C LEU A 82 -24.57 -12.17 3.66
N ALA A 83 -24.72 -11.34 2.62
CA ALA A 83 -25.50 -10.11 2.70
C ALA A 83 -26.99 -10.39 2.93
N ILE A 84 -27.51 -11.51 2.43
CA ILE A 84 -28.89 -11.95 2.65
C ILE A 84 -29.12 -12.25 4.15
N THR A 85 -28.19 -12.96 4.80
CA THR A 85 -28.23 -13.24 6.24
C THR A 85 -28.31 -11.96 7.09
N PHE A 86 -27.49 -10.95 6.78
CA PHE A 86 -27.52 -9.67 7.50
C PHE A 86 -28.82 -8.90 7.24
N GLY A 87 -29.38 -8.99 6.02
CA GLY A 87 -30.67 -8.39 5.69
C GLY A 87 -31.84 -8.97 6.49
N MET A 88 -31.82 -10.28 6.78
CA MET A 88 -32.87 -10.95 7.56
C MET A 88 -32.97 -10.43 9.00
N LEU A 89 -31.88 -9.90 9.59
CA LEU A 89 -31.88 -9.36 10.96
C LEU A 89 -32.89 -8.22 11.16
N GLY A 90 -33.14 -7.39 10.14
CA GLY A 90 -34.06 -6.24 10.25
C GLY A 90 -35.47 -6.65 10.71
N PRO A 91 -36.15 -7.56 9.98
CA PRO A 91 -37.42 -8.11 10.43
C PRO A 91 -37.30 -9.15 11.55
N VAL A 92 -36.31 -10.05 11.51
CA VAL A 92 -36.25 -11.22 12.41
C VAL A 92 -35.79 -10.86 13.84
N SER A 93 -34.80 -9.98 13.97
CA SER A 93 -34.26 -9.57 15.29
C SER A 93 -34.75 -8.19 15.73
N PHE A 94 -34.92 -7.23 14.80
CA PHE A 94 -35.33 -5.86 15.13
C PHE A 94 -36.81 -5.55 14.86
N GLY A 95 -37.60 -6.52 14.37
CA GLY A 95 -39.05 -6.38 14.14
C GLY A 95 -39.44 -5.36 13.06
N LEU A 96 -38.48 -4.86 12.27
CA LEU A 96 -38.70 -3.81 11.28
C LEU A 96 -39.44 -4.33 10.04
N SER A 97 -40.35 -3.52 9.49
CA SER A 97 -41.00 -3.84 8.22
C SER A 97 -39.97 -3.95 7.08
N LEU A 98 -40.33 -4.62 5.97
CA LEU A 98 -39.51 -4.63 4.76
C LEU A 98 -39.18 -3.20 4.27
N ARG A 99 -40.15 -2.27 4.34
CA ARG A 99 -39.94 -0.88 3.92
C ARG A 99 -38.85 -0.22 4.78
N ASP A 100 -38.99 -0.31 6.10
CA ASP A 100 -38.12 0.40 7.03
C ASP A 100 -36.73 -0.26 7.06
N SER A 101 -36.69 -1.60 7.03
CA SER A 101 -35.47 -2.38 6.80
C SER A 101 -34.73 -1.93 5.53
N ALA A 102 -35.42 -1.85 4.39
CA ALA A 102 -34.82 -1.44 3.11
C ALA A 102 -34.30 0.00 3.12
N LEU A 103 -34.99 0.92 3.82
CA LEU A 103 -34.54 2.31 3.99
C LEU A 103 -33.29 2.39 4.90
N VAL A 104 -33.25 1.64 6.00
CA VAL A 104 -32.05 1.54 6.87
C VAL A 104 -30.87 0.96 6.09
N ILE A 105 -31.08 -0.17 5.40
CA ILE A 105 -30.09 -0.79 4.53
C ILE A 105 -29.55 0.22 3.51
N LEU A 106 -30.42 0.94 2.79
CA LEU A 106 -30.03 1.93 1.80
C LEU A 106 -29.15 3.03 2.40
N PHE A 107 -29.63 3.74 3.42
CA PHE A 107 -28.94 4.92 3.95
C PHE A 107 -27.68 4.57 4.75
N PHE A 108 -27.70 3.51 5.57
CA PHE A 108 -26.52 3.13 6.34
C PHE A 108 -25.41 2.52 5.47
N ASN A 109 -25.72 1.75 4.41
CA ASN A 109 -24.69 1.35 3.43
C ASN A 109 -24.07 2.58 2.75
N LEU A 110 -24.91 3.47 2.19
CA LEU A 110 -24.42 4.67 1.49
C LEU A 110 -23.54 5.57 2.36
N LEU A 111 -23.82 5.66 3.66
CA LEU A 111 -23.00 6.39 4.64
C LEU A 111 -21.70 5.65 4.99
N SER A 112 -21.80 4.39 5.42
CA SER A 112 -20.66 3.64 5.96
C SER A 112 -19.62 3.28 4.90
N THR A 113 -20.02 3.07 3.64
CA THR A 113 -19.10 2.77 2.53
C THR A 113 -18.23 3.96 2.08
N LEU A 114 -18.54 5.21 2.51
CA LEU A 114 -17.74 6.39 2.15
C LEU A 114 -16.27 6.28 2.57
N ALA A 115 -15.99 5.79 3.78
CA ALA A 115 -14.63 5.64 4.28
C ALA A 115 -13.83 4.53 3.58
N PRO A 116 -14.35 3.28 3.42
CA PRO A 116 -13.73 2.28 2.56
C PRO A 116 -13.41 2.79 1.15
N ALA A 117 -14.38 3.40 0.46
CA ALA A 117 -14.19 3.90 -0.90
C ALA A 117 -13.16 5.03 -0.99
N TYR A 118 -13.08 5.92 0.01
CA TYR A 118 -12.08 6.98 0.06
C TYR A 118 -10.67 6.43 0.29
N LEU A 119 -10.52 5.50 1.24
CA LEU A 119 -9.23 4.90 1.60
C LEU A 119 -8.68 4.02 0.47
N SER A 120 -9.54 3.35 -0.32
CA SER A 120 -9.12 2.71 -1.58
C SER A 120 -8.42 3.67 -2.56
N THR A 121 -8.65 4.99 -2.49
CA THR A 121 -7.90 5.94 -3.33
C THR A 121 -6.48 6.21 -2.85
N LEU A 122 -6.09 5.76 -1.65
CA LEU A 122 -4.75 5.97 -1.08
C LEU A 122 -3.77 4.86 -1.44
N GLY A 123 -4.26 3.62 -1.61
CA GLY A 123 -3.47 2.49 -2.10
C GLY A 123 -2.65 2.80 -3.37
N PRO A 124 -3.27 3.24 -4.48
CA PRO A 124 -2.56 3.58 -5.71
C PRO A 124 -1.51 4.69 -5.54
N LYS A 125 -1.81 5.69 -4.68
CA LYS A 125 -0.98 6.89 -4.48
C LYS A 125 0.25 6.59 -3.61
N THR A 126 0.05 5.89 -2.50
CA THR A 126 1.11 5.56 -1.54
C THR A 126 1.90 4.32 -1.96
N GLY A 127 1.24 3.32 -2.55
CA GLY A 127 1.76 1.97 -2.74
C GLY A 127 1.72 1.11 -1.47
N MET A 128 1.17 1.63 -0.37
CA MET A 128 1.19 0.98 0.95
C MET A 128 -0.14 0.29 1.26
N ARG A 129 -0.04 -0.90 1.88
CA ARG A 129 -1.17 -1.62 2.47
C ARG A 129 -1.88 -0.78 3.53
N GLN A 130 -3.16 -1.05 3.79
CA GLN A 130 -4.03 -0.19 4.60
C GLN A 130 -3.54 -0.06 6.05
N MET A 131 -3.08 -1.15 6.66
CA MET A 131 -2.53 -1.13 8.02
C MET A 131 -1.09 -0.60 8.08
N ILE A 132 -0.37 -0.57 6.94
CA ILE A 132 0.92 0.12 6.83
C ILE A 132 0.69 1.64 6.75
N GLN A 133 -0.35 2.11 6.06
CA GLN A 133 -0.78 3.52 6.15
C GLN A 133 -1.20 3.90 7.58
N ALA A 134 -1.77 2.96 8.36
CA ALA A 134 -2.14 3.19 9.74
C ALA A 134 -0.95 3.41 10.70
N ARG A 135 0.28 2.97 10.35
CA ARG A 135 1.50 3.31 11.12
C ARG A 135 1.74 4.82 11.24
N PHE A 136 1.22 5.60 10.29
CA PHE A 136 1.29 7.07 10.32
C PHE A 136 0.31 7.73 11.29
N SER A 137 -0.63 6.97 11.88
CA SER A 137 -1.54 7.44 12.95
C SER A 137 -1.27 6.74 14.29
N PHE A 138 -1.12 5.41 14.24
CA PHE A 138 -0.97 4.51 15.38
C PHE A 138 0.50 4.12 15.67
N GLY A 139 1.47 4.73 14.96
CA GLY A 139 2.89 4.48 15.17
C GLY A 139 3.36 3.11 14.72
N TYR A 140 4.67 2.86 14.84
CA TYR A 140 5.26 1.59 14.39
C TYR A 140 4.82 0.38 15.25
N TYR A 141 4.78 0.55 16.58
CA TYR A 141 4.46 -0.55 17.50
C TYR A 141 2.97 -0.62 17.85
N LEU A 142 2.34 0.51 18.17
CA LEU A 142 0.97 0.55 18.69
C LEU A 142 -0.10 0.26 17.61
N VAL A 143 0.24 0.32 16.31
CA VAL A 143 -0.60 -0.20 15.22
C VAL A 143 -0.91 -1.70 15.36
N SER A 144 -0.13 -2.44 16.14
CA SER A 144 -0.41 -3.85 16.45
C SER A 144 -1.79 -4.04 17.08
N VAL A 145 -2.30 -3.06 17.83
CA VAL A 145 -3.63 -3.12 18.45
C VAL A 145 -4.75 -3.15 17.40
N PRO A 146 -4.91 -2.15 16.51
CA PRO A 146 -5.91 -2.25 15.44
C PRO A 146 -5.64 -3.38 14.44
N VAL A 147 -4.39 -3.83 14.25
CA VAL A 147 -4.12 -5.02 13.41
C VAL A 147 -4.65 -6.31 14.06
N ILE A 148 -4.50 -6.50 15.37
CA ILE A 148 -5.08 -7.65 16.08
C ILE A 148 -6.63 -7.60 16.02
N LEU A 149 -7.22 -6.42 16.20
CA LEU A 149 -8.67 -6.24 16.09
C LEU A 149 -9.17 -6.50 14.66
N ASN A 150 -8.41 -6.09 13.64
CA ASN A 150 -8.71 -6.40 12.24
C ASN A 150 -8.60 -7.90 11.95
N LEU A 151 -7.56 -8.58 12.44
CA LEU A 151 -7.42 -10.04 12.31
C LEU A 151 -8.59 -10.78 12.96
N ALA A 152 -9.03 -10.39 14.15
CA ALA A 152 -10.20 -10.97 14.80
C ALA A 152 -11.48 -10.73 13.98
N THR A 153 -11.65 -9.52 13.46
CA THR A 153 -12.79 -9.12 12.60
C THR A 153 -12.85 -9.96 11.32
N LEU A 154 -11.78 -9.97 10.53
CA LEU A 154 -11.70 -10.73 9.28
C LEU A 154 -11.86 -12.24 9.52
N THR A 155 -11.25 -12.78 10.58
CA THR A 155 -11.37 -14.21 10.93
C THR A 155 -12.80 -14.59 11.32
N GLY A 156 -13.50 -13.75 12.10
CA GLY A 156 -14.88 -14.04 12.48
C GLY A 156 -15.90 -13.82 11.37
N PHE A 157 -15.64 -12.95 10.38
CA PHE A 157 -16.41 -12.97 9.13
C PHE A 157 -16.24 -14.30 8.41
N CYS A 158 -15.02 -14.84 8.27
CA CYS A 158 -14.81 -16.18 7.73
C CYS A 158 -15.53 -17.29 8.53
N VAL A 159 -15.61 -17.17 9.87
CA VAL A 159 -16.42 -18.06 10.72
C VAL A 159 -17.90 -18.02 10.31
N ILE A 160 -18.51 -16.83 10.26
CA ILE A 160 -19.92 -16.65 9.87
C ILE A 160 -20.18 -17.24 8.48
N ILE A 161 -19.27 -16.99 7.53
CA ILE A 161 -19.38 -17.46 6.16
C ILE A 161 -19.32 -19.00 6.09
N CYS A 162 -18.38 -19.63 6.81
CA CYS A 162 -18.32 -21.09 6.90
C CYS A 162 -19.61 -21.70 7.48
N VAL A 163 -20.23 -21.04 8.48
CA VAL A 163 -21.53 -21.49 9.03
C VAL A 163 -22.65 -21.42 8.00
N ILE A 164 -22.82 -20.29 7.29
CA ILE A 164 -23.87 -20.14 6.27
C ILE A 164 -23.68 -21.13 5.12
N GLY A 165 -22.45 -21.34 4.66
CA GLY A 165 -22.14 -22.35 3.66
C GLY A 165 -22.45 -23.78 4.14
N GLY A 166 -22.12 -24.08 5.40
CA GLY A 166 -22.43 -25.36 6.02
C GLY A 166 -23.93 -25.61 6.20
N GLN A 167 -24.71 -24.58 6.55
CA GLN A 167 -26.17 -24.61 6.60
C GLN A 167 -26.77 -24.97 5.23
N CYS A 168 -26.28 -24.34 4.16
CA CYS A 168 -26.75 -24.61 2.80
C CYS A 168 -26.43 -26.05 2.36
N LEU A 169 -25.22 -26.55 2.63
CA LEU A 169 -24.85 -27.94 2.31
C LEU A 169 -25.66 -28.97 3.13
N SER A 170 -25.99 -28.66 4.38
CA SER A 170 -26.84 -29.51 5.21
C SER A 170 -28.28 -29.55 4.67
N ALA A 171 -28.86 -28.40 4.32
CA ALA A 171 -30.19 -28.29 3.72
C ALA A 171 -30.32 -29.05 2.38
N VAL A 172 -29.29 -29.07 1.54
CA VAL A 172 -29.25 -29.89 0.30
C VAL A 172 -29.44 -31.38 0.60
N SER A 173 -28.86 -31.86 1.71
CA SER A 173 -28.86 -33.26 2.12
C SER A 173 -30.09 -33.70 2.93
N GLU A 174 -31.06 -32.81 3.17
CA GLU A 174 -32.22 -33.07 4.04
C GLU A 174 -31.85 -33.50 5.49
N GLY A 175 -30.60 -33.25 5.91
CA GLY A 175 -30.07 -33.55 7.24
C GLY A 175 -29.00 -34.65 7.28
N ASP A 176 -28.86 -35.48 6.24
CA ASP A 176 -27.86 -36.57 6.18
C ASP A 176 -26.42 -36.08 6.36
N LEU A 177 -26.12 -34.87 5.88
CA LEU A 177 -24.87 -34.15 6.11
C LEU A 177 -25.11 -33.05 7.14
N SER A 178 -24.49 -33.14 8.31
CA SER A 178 -24.66 -32.14 9.36
C SER A 178 -23.96 -30.81 9.02
N THR A 179 -24.49 -29.69 9.54
CA THR A 179 -23.91 -28.34 9.40
C THR A 179 -22.42 -28.31 9.74
N ALA A 180 -21.98 -29.10 10.73
CA ALA A 180 -20.56 -29.21 11.11
C ALA A 180 -19.68 -29.82 10.00
N VAL A 181 -20.17 -30.85 9.28
CA VAL A 181 -19.46 -31.40 8.11
C VAL A 181 -19.44 -30.38 6.97
N GLY A 182 -20.55 -29.65 6.76
CA GLY A 182 -20.63 -28.57 5.77
C GLY A 182 -19.62 -27.45 6.04
N ILE A 183 -19.46 -27.03 7.30
CA ILE A 183 -18.45 -26.06 7.76
C ILE A 183 -17.03 -26.54 7.44
N VAL A 184 -16.71 -27.81 7.68
CA VAL A 184 -15.40 -28.40 7.34
C VAL A 184 -15.16 -28.36 5.83
N LEU A 185 -16.15 -28.72 5.01
CA LEU A 185 -16.04 -28.70 3.55
C LEU A 185 -15.76 -27.28 3.00
N ILE A 186 -16.50 -26.27 3.48
CA ILE A 186 -16.32 -24.87 3.06
C ILE A 186 -14.95 -24.34 3.54
N GLY A 187 -14.57 -24.59 4.79
CA GLY A 187 -13.27 -24.16 5.33
C GLY A 187 -12.07 -24.78 4.59
N VAL A 188 -12.14 -26.07 4.25
CA VAL A 188 -11.10 -26.75 3.45
C VAL A 188 -11.08 -26.25 2.01
N ALA A 189 -12.24 -26.02 1.38
CA ALA A 189 -12.31 -25.47 0.02
C ALA A 189 -11.72 -24.03 -0.05
N ALA A 190 -12.00 -23.20 0.95
CA ALA A 190 -11.41 -21.87 1.06
C ALA A 190 -9.89 -21.91 1.28
N LEU A 191 -9.40 -22.83 2.14
CA LEU A 191 -7.96 -23.05 2.33
C LEU A 191 -7.27 -23.46 1.02
N LEU A 192 -7.90 -24.32 0.21
CA LEU A 192 -7.37 -24.72 -1.09
C LEU A 192 -7.19 -23.52 -2.05
N ILE A 193 -8.17 -22.60 -2.11
CA ILE A 193 -8.05 -21.37 -2.90
C ILE A 193 -6.97 -20.43 -2.35
N SER A 194 -6.77 -20.39 -1.02
CA SER A 194 -5.74 -19.52 -0.41
C SER A 194 -4.29 -19.89 -0.73
N PHE A 195 -4.02 -21.11 -1.26
CA PHE A 195 -2.71 -21.46 -1.82
C PHE A 195 -2.48 -20.88 -3.23
N CYS A 196 -3.52 -20.37 -3.90
CA CYS A 196 -3.40 -19.77 -5.22
C CYS A 196 -2.90 -18.32 -5.11
N GLY A 197 -1.80 -18.00 -5.82
CA GLY A 197 -1.18 -16.68 -5.77
C GLY A 197 -2.06 -15.55 -6.32
N PHE A 198 -1.66 -14.30 -6.04
CA PHE A 198 -2.38 -13.04 -6.34
C PHE A 198 -3.03 -12.99 -7.74
N ASN A 199 -2.34 -13.46 -8.78
CA ASN A 199 -2.87 -13.48 -10.16
C ASN A 199 -4.11 -14.38 -10.33
N VAL A 200 -4.16 -15.53 -9.64
CA VAL A 200 -5.28 -16.46 -9.68
C VAL A 200 -6.46 -15.91 -8.89
N LEU A 201 -6.18 -15.30 -7.73
CA LEU A 201 -7.17 -14.59 -6.94
C LEU A 201 -7.81 -13.46 -7.77
N HIS A 202 -7.02 -12.54 -8.33
CA HIS A 202 -7.55 -11.44 -9.16
C HIS A 202 -8.26 -11.91 -10.43
N PHE A 203 -7.96 -13.09 -10.96
CA PHE A 203 -8.74 -13.70 -12.03
C PHE A 203 -10.10 -14.20 -11.50
N TYR A 204 -10.11 -14.95 -10.40
CA TYR A 204 -11.32 -15.47 -9.76
C TYR A 204 -12.27 -14.34 -9.33
N GLU A 205 -11.76 -13.34 -8.59
CA GLU A 205 -12.52 -12.14 -8.18
C GLU A 205 -12.95 -11.23 -9.35
N GLY A 206 -12.47 -11.49 -10.58
CA GLY A 206 -12.98 -10.84 -11.79
C GLY A 206 -14.35 -11.37 -12.24
N TYR A 207 -14.66 -12.63 -11.92
CA TYR A 207 -15.78 -13.37 -12.52
C TYR A 207 -16.67 -14.12 -11.52
N ALA A 208 -16.25 -14.40 -10.29
CA ALA A 208 -17.01 -15.23 -9.34
C ALA A 208 -18.37 -14.63 -8.93
N TRP A 209 -18.56 -13.32 -9.08
CA TRP A 209 -19.86 -12.67 -8.96
C TRP A 209 -20.89 -13.13 -10.01
N MET A 210 -20.47 -13.58 -11.20
CA MET A 210 -21.41 -13.92 -12.27
C MET A 210 -22.20 -15.22 -11.99
N PRO A 211 -21.58 -16.36 -11.63
CA PRO A 211 -22.32 -17.55 -11.20
C PRO A 211 -23.17 -17.28 -9.94
N ALA A 212 -22.67 -16.45 -9.02
CA ALA A 212 -23.38 -16.09 -7.81
C ALA A 212 -24.66 -15.30 -8.11
N LEU A 213 -24.57 -14.25 -8.93
CA LEU A 213 -25.72 -13.46 -9.38
C LEU A 213 -26.75 -14.33 -10.10
N VAL A 214 -26.32 -15.24 -10.98
CA VAL A 214 -27.22 -16.19 -11.68
C VAL A 214 -27.92 -17.12 -10.69
N ALA A 215 -27.20 -17.69 -9.72
CA ALA A 215 -27.79 -18.56 -8.70
C ALA A 215 -28.81 -17.83 -7.81
N ILE A 216 -28.52 -16.58 -7.44
CA ILE A 216 -29.42 -15.72 -6.67
C ILE A 216 -30.66 -15.34 -7.49
N ILE A 217 -30.51 -14.99 -8.77
CA ILE A 217 -31.62 -14.72 -9.68
C ILE A 217 -32.52 -15.96 -9.83
N ILE A 218 -31.96 -17.17 -9.89
CA ILE A 218 -32.74 -18.41 -9.94
C ILE A 218 -33.50 -18.64 -8.61
N ALA A 219 -32.87 -18.43 -7.45
CA ALA A 219 -33.55 -18.54 -6.16
C ALA A 219 -34.71 -17.54 -6.02
N VAL A 220 -34.54 -16.30 -6.48
CA VAL A 220 -35.61 -15.30 -6.58
C VAL A 220 -36.65 -15.68 -7.64
N GLY A 221 -36.26 -16.34 -8.74
CA GLY A 221 -37.20 -16.87 -9.73
C GLY A 221 -38.10 -17.98 -9.18
N CYS A 222 -37.58 -18.84 -8.31
CA CYS A 222 -38.33 -19.94 -7.69
C CYS A 222 -39.20 -19.50 -6.50
N GLY A 223 -38.67 -18.68 -5.59
CA GLY A 223 -39.37 -18.27 -4.36
C GLY A 223 -39.98 -16.86 -4.39
N GLY A 224 -39.61 -16.01 -5.35
CA GLY A 224 -39.87 -14.57 -5.31
C GLY A 224 -41.35 -14.18 -5.36
N ASN A 225 -42.22 -15.02 -5.92
CA ASN A 225 -43.66 -14.80 -5.93
C ASN A 225 -44.29 -14.82 -4.50
N GLN A 226 -43.59 -15.37 -3.51
CA GLN A 226 -44.01 -15.41 -2.11
C GLN A 226 -43.46 -14.21 -1.30
N LEU A 227 -42.45 -13.48 -1.76
CA LEU A 227 -41.88 -12.31 -1.04
C LEU A 227 -42.89 -11.19 -0.77
N LYS A 228 -44.04 -11.19 -1.45
CA LYS A 228 -45.17 -10.29 -1.18
C LYS A 228 -45.94 -10.63 0.11
N ALA A 229 -45.79 -11.83 0.67
CA ALA A 229 -46.49 -12.31 1.86
C ALA A 229 -45.86 -11.79 3.17
N GLN A 230 -45.55 -10.50 3.23
CA GLN A 230 -44.95 -9.87 4.40
C GLN A 230 -45.85 -10.00 5.64
N ALA A 231 -45.27 -10.31 6.80
CA ALA A 231 -45.94 -10.25 8.09
C ALA A 231 -46.43 -8.82 8.38
N THR A 232 -47.50 -8.70 9.17
CA THR A 232 -47.99 -7.39 9.64
C THR A 232 -46.88 -6.74 10.48
N PRO A 233 -46.33 -5.58 10.06
CA PRO A 233 -45.23 -4.96 10.79
C PRO A 233 -45.74 -4.15 11.99
N GLU A 234 -45.02 -4.23 13.10
CA GLU A 234 -45.16 -3.25 14.17
C GLU A 234 -44.56 -1.88 13.75
N PRO A 235 -44.99 -0.76 14.34
CA PRO A 235 -44.42 0.55 14.04
C PRO A 235 -42.92 0.61 14.37
N ALA A 236 -42.10 0.90 13.36
CA ALA A 236 -40.65 0.98 13.51
C ALA A 236 -40.25 2.01 14.59
N THR A 237 -39.55 1.56 15.63
CA THR A 237 -39.03 2.43 16.69
C THR A 237 -37.70 3.06 16.26
N ALA A 238 -37.41 4.28 16.75
CA ALA A 238 -36.11 4.91 16.52
C ALA A 238 -34.94 4.03 17.01
N ALA A 239 -35.15 3.32 18.13
CA ALA A 239 -34.17 2.40 18.69
C ALA A 239 -33.90 1.18 17.78
N GLY A 240 -34.94 0.54 17.22
CA GLY A 240 -34.78 -0.56 16.27
C GLY A 240 -34.12 -0.11 14.96
N VAL A 241 -34.49 1.08 14.47
CA VAL A 241 -33.90 1.73 13.28
C VAL A 241 -32.40 1.99 13.46
N LEU A 242 -31.98 2.56 14.59
CA LEU A 242 -30.58 2.87 14.86
C LEU A 242 -29.75 1.61 15.18
N SER A 243 -30.26 0.68 15.98
CA SER A 243 -29.58 -0.59 16.25
C SER A 243 -29.38 -1.43 14.97
N PHE A 244 -30.39 -1.51 14.08
CA PHE A 244 -30.20 -2.17 12.78
C PHE A 244 -29.25 -1.37 11.86
N GLY A 245 -29.29 -0.03 11.90
CA GLY A 245 -28.31 0.83 11.23
C GLY A 245 -26.87 0.55 11.66
N GLY A 246 -26.65 0.34 12.96
CA GLY A 246 -25.38 -0.11 13.53
C GLY A 246 -24.94 -1.48 12.99
N VAL A 247 -25.85 -2.44 12.85
CA VAL A 247 -25.58 -3.74 12.20
C VAL A 247 -25.13 -3.58 10.74
N ILE A 248 -25.75 -2.68 9.97
CA ILE A 248 -25.31 -2.36 8.60
C ILE A 248 -23.94 -1.69 8.58
N ALA A 249 -23.69 -0.75 9.50
CA ALA A 249 -22.40 -0.07 9.63
C ALA A 249 -21.28 -1.07 10.01
N SER A 250 -21.54 -2.01 10.92
CA SER A 250 -20.62 -3.08 11.30
C SER A 250 -20.28 -4.05 10.16
N TYR A 251 -21.13 -4.18 9.14
CA TYR A 251 -20.80 -4.92 7.92
C TYR A 251 -19.84 -4.13 7.01
N MET A 252 -20.04 -2.81 6.90
CA MET A 252 -19.40 -1.99 5.87
C MET A 252 -18.14 -1.26 6.30
N ILE A 253 -18.08 -0.73 7.52
CA ILE A 253 -16.92 0.01 8.04
C ILE A 253 -15.63 -0.85 8.05
N PRO A 254 -15.63 -2.16 8.38
CA PRO A 254 -14.41 -2.98 8.39
C PRO A 254 -13.66 -3.06 7.06
N TRP A 255 -14.35 -2.89 5.92
CA TRP A 255 -13.67 -2.84 4.62
C TRP A 255 -12.67 -1.66 4.53
N ALA A 256 -12.84 -0.62 5.33
CA ALA A 256 -11.90 0.49 5.49
C ALA A 256 -10.52 0.04 6.03
N CYS A 257 -10.46 -1.07 6.77
CA CYS A 257 -9.24 -1.61 7.34
C CYS A 257 -8.42 -2.44 6.35
N ILE A 258 -8.96 -2.74 5.15
CA ILE A 258 -8.27 -3.43 4.05
C ILE A 258 -8.38 -2.68 2.70
N ALA A 259 -8.97 -1.49 2.67
CA ALA A 259 -9.41 -0.80 1.45
C ALA A 259 -8.29 -0.52 0.43
N SER A 260 -7.08 -0.23 0.91
CA SER A 260 -5.90 -0.06 0.05
C SER A 260 -5.31 -1.37 -0.46
N ASP A 261 -5.53 -2.49 0.23
CA ASP A 261 -4.85 -3.77 -0.06
C ASP A 261 -5.24 -4.35 -1.41
N LEU A 262 -6.48 -4.08 -1.84
CA LEU A 262 -7.03 -4.49 -3.13
C LEU A 262 -6.77 -3.47 -4.26
N THR A 263 -6.05 -2.37 -3.98
CA THR A 263 -5.89 -1.23 -4.91
C THR A 263 -4.46 -0.70 -5.07
N THR A 264 -3.47 -1.11 -4.27
CA THR A 264 -2.06 -0.65 -4.38
C THR A 264 -1.41 -0.84 -5.75
N TYR A 265 -1.85 -1.80 -6.56
CA TYR A 265 -1.31 -2.10 -7.89
C TYR A 265 -1.84 -1.20 -9.02
N PHE A 266 -2.86 -0.36 -8.79
CA PHE A 266 -3.38 0.53 -9.84
C PHE A 266 -2.45 1.71 -10.11
N ASP A 267 -2.31 2.07 -11.39
CA ASP A 267 -1.55 3.24 -11.83
C ASP A 267 -2.17 4.54 -11.27
N PRO A 268 -1.44 5.34 -10.46
CA PRO A 268 -1.97 6.59 -9.93
C PRO A 268 -1.98 7.76 -10.94
N THR A 269 -1.52 7.60 -12.19
CA THR A 269 -1.34 8.71 -13.16
C THR A 269 -2.58 9.61 -13.31
N PRO A 270 -2.41 10.90 -13.67
CA PRO A 270 -3.43 11.93 -13.38
C PRO A 270 -4.73 11.84 -14.18
N ARG A 271 -4.82 11.01 -15.22
CA ARG A 271 -5.87 11.09 -16.25
C ARG A 271 -7.22 10.45 -15.87
N LEU A 272 -7.58 10.54 -14.58
CA LEU A 272 -8.82 10.15 -13.84
C LEU A 272 -8.70 9.06 -12.75
N SER A 273 -7.49 8.69 -12.31
CA SER A 273 -7.28 7.57 -11.36
C SER A 273 -8.13 7.62 -10.07
N SER A 274 -8.08 8.73 -9.31
CA SER A 274 -8.66 8.79 -7.96
C SER A 274 -10.19 8.72 -7.92
N HIS A 275 -10.88 9.50 -8.75
CA HIS A 275 -12.36 9.49 -8.80
C HIS A 275 -12.91 8.16 -9.34
N ARG A 276 -12.18 7.52 -10.27
CA ARG A 276 -12.53 6.18 -10.77
C ARG A 276 -12.41 5.14 -9.67
N ILE A 277 -11.29 5.09 -8.95
CA ILE A 277 -11.13 4.15 -7.83
C ILE A 277 -12.20 4.38 -6.75
N PHE A 278 -12.46 5.64 -6.36
CA PHE A 278 -13.54 5.94 -5.41
C PHE A 278 -14.90 5.42 -5.90
N ALA A 279 -15.33 5.79 -7.11
CA ALA A 279 -16.64 5.43 -7.64
C ALA A 279 -16.78 3.91 -7.85
N TYR A 280 -15.75 3.25 -8.35
CA TYR A 280 -15.76 1.80 -8.59
C TYR A 280 -15.73 1.01 -7.27
N SER A 281 -14.95 1.43 -6.27
CA SER A 281 -14.97 0.80 -4.95
C SER A 281 -16.28 1.06 -4.19
N PHE A 282 -16.81 2.28 -4.25
CA PHE A 282 -18.11 2.61 -3.65
C PHE A 282 -19.24 1.78 -4.26
N LEU A 283 -19.37 1.78 -5.60
CA LEU A 283 -20.41 1.03 -6.29
C LEU A 283 -20.24 -0.49 -6.14
N GLY A 284 -19.01 -0.99 -6.15
CA GLY A 284 -18.73 -2.44 -5.98
C GLY A 284 -19.06 -2.95 -4.58
N LEU A 285 -19.07 -2.07 -3.57
CA LEU A 285 -19.51 -2.37 -2.21
C LEU A 285 -21.02 -2.17 -2.04
N VAL A 286 -21.58 -1.00 -2.38
CA VAL A 286 -23.00 -0.69 -2.08
C VAL A 286 -23.99 -1.43 -2.98
N VAL A 287 -23.70 -1.61 -4.27
CA VAL A 287 -24.70 -2.16 -5.22
C VAL A 287 -25.08 -3.61 -4.90
N PRO A 288 -24.16 -4.58 -4.76
CA PRO A 288 -24.55 -5.94 -4.37
C PRO A 288 -25.15 -5.96 -2.97
N THR A 289 -24.54 -5.28 -2.00
CA THR A 289 -24.93 -5.44 -0.60
C THR A 289 -26.29 -4.80 -0.28
N ILE A 290 -26.63 -3.63 -0.84
CA ILE A 290 -27.97 -3.05 -0.67
C ILE A 290 -29.04 -3.98 -1.28
N LEU A 291 -28.81 -4.51 -2.48
CA LEU A 291 -29.76 -5.40 -3.15
C LEU A 291 -29.94 -6.72 -2.39
N LEU A 292 -28.86 -7.33 -1.92
CA LEU A 292 -28.87 -8.63 -1.24
C LEU A 292 -29.34 -8.54 0.22
N MET A 293 -29.00 -7.47 0.95
CA MET A 293 -29.61 -7.20 2.26
C MET A 293 -31.10 -6.89 2.11
N THR A 294 -31.52 -6.15 1.08
CA THR A 294 -32.96 -5.88 0.86
C THR A 294 -33.72 -7.17 0.51
N LEU A 295 -33.10 -8.07 -0.27
CA LEU A 295 -33.63 -9.43 -0.48
C LEU A 295 -33.70 -10.23 0.85
N GLY A 296 -32.68 -10.14 1.70
CA GLY A 296 -32.69 -10.71 3.04
C GLY A 296 -33.85 -10.21 3.91
N ALA A 297 -34.09 -8.90 3.93
CA ALA A 297 -35.23 -8.32 4.63
C ALA A 297 -36.56 -8.80 4.02
N ALA A 298 -36.67 -8.93 2.69
CA ALA A 298 -37.88 -9.43 2.05
C ALA A 298 -38.15 -10.90 2.39
N ILE A 299 -37.10 -11.72 2.51
CA ILE A 299 -37.19 -13.12 2.93
C ILE A 299 -37.60 -13.20 4.40
N GLY A 300 -36.87 -12.53 5.30
CA GLY A 300 -37.13 -12.56 6.75
C GLY A 300 -38.53 -12.06 7.11
N GLY A 301 -38.98 -10.97 6.48
CA GLY A 301 -40.31 -10.41 6.71
C GLY A 301 -41.47 -11.24 6.13
N ALA A 302 -41.23 -12.10 5.13
CA ALA A 302 -42.26 -13.01 4.61
C ALA A 302 -42.28 -14.38 5.30
N MET A 303 -41.19 -14.78 5.95
CA MET A 303 -40.94 -16.11 6.50
C MET A 303 -42.07 -16.63 7.42
N GLY A 304 -42.53 -15.81 8.36
CA GLY A 304 -43.59 -16.21 9.32
C GLY A 304 -44.97 -16.47 8.69
N ASN A 305 -45.22 -16.00 7.47
CA ASN A 305 -46.44 -16.29 6.71
C ASN A 305 -46.29 -17.47 5.73
N ILE A 306 -45.07 -18.03 5.60
CA ILE A 306 -44.76 -19.10 4.64
C ILE A 306 -44.23 -20.30 5.43
N PRO A 307 -45.10 -21.25 5.84
CA PRO A 307 -44.72 -22.36 6.72
C PRO A 307 -43.51 -23.16 6.22
N ALA A 308 -43.37 -23.36 4.90
CA ALA A 308 -42.23 -24.05 4.32
C ALA A 308 -40.89 -23.30 4.52
N TRP A 309 -40.90 -21.97 4.53
CA TRP A 309 -39.71 -21.15 4.80
C TRP A 309 -39.41 -21.13 6.30
N GLN A 310 -40.43 -20.99 7.15
CA GLN A 310 -40.26 -21.08 8.60
C GLN A 310 -39.67 -22.44 9.00
N THR A 311 -40.23 -23.57 8.56
CA THR A 311 -39.65 -24.90 8.81
C THR A 311 -38.24 -25.06 8.22
N GLY A 312 -37.94 -24.42 7.09
CA GLY A 312 -36.57 -24.36 6.57
C GLY A 312 -35.62 -23.65 7.55
N PHE A 313 -36.04 -22.50 8.09
CA PHE A 313 -35.31 -21.73 9.09
C PHE A 313 -35.12 -22.51 10.39
N ASP A 314 -36.18 -23.13 10.91
CA ASP A 314 -36.15 -23.89 12.16
C ASP A 314 -35.18 -25.08 12.08
N ASN A 315 -35.03 -25.69 10.89
CA ASN A 315 -34.14 -26.83 10.65
C ASN A 315 -32.67 -26.42 10.43
N THR A 316 -32.39 -25.45 9.56
CA THR A 316 -31.02 -25.11 9.10
C THR A 316 -30.81 -23.61 8.83
N LEU A 317 -31.63 -22.74 9.45
CA LEU A 317 -31.58 -21.29 9.34
C LEU A 317 -31.56 -20.82 7.87
N VAL A 318 -30.64 -19.94 7.49
CA VAL A 318 -30.64 -19.29 6.16
C VAL A 318 -30.49 -20.31 5.03
N GLY A 319 -29.72 -21.38 5.23
CA GLY A 319 -29.56 -22.45 4.24
C GLY A 319 -30.88 -23.19 3.96
N GLY A 320 -31.68 -23.45 4.99
CA GLY A 320 -32.97 -24.11 4.85
C GLY A 320 -34.04 -23.22 4.24
N VAL A 321 -34.04 -21.91 4.53
CA VAL A 321 -34.93 -20.95 3.86
C VAL A 321 -34.63 -20.88 2.36
N LEU A 322 -33.34 -20.75 1.99
CA LEU A 322 -32.93 -20.76 0.58
C LEU A 322 -33.26 -22.10 -0.10
N GLY A 323 -33.16 -23.22 0.61
CA GLY A 323 -33.65 -24.52 0.15
C GLY A 323 -35.16 -24.56 -0.10
N ALA A 324 -35.97 -24.02 0.82
CA ALA A 324 -37.41 -23.92 0.66
C ALA A 324 -37.84 -22.96 -0.46
N MET A 325 -37.07 -21.90 -0.73
CA MET A 325 -37.24 -21.04 -1.91
C MET A 325 -36.92 -21.77 -3.23
N LEU A 326 -35.93 -22.65 -3.23
CA LEU A 326 -35.47 -23.41 -4.40
C LEU A 326 -36.21 -24.74 -4.62
N ALA A 327 -36.97 -25.23 -3.63
CA ALA A 327 -37.74 -26.47 -3.70
C ALA A 327 -38.63 -26.64 -4.95
N PRO A 328 -39.27 -25.59 -5.52
CA PRO A 328 -40.02 -25.71 -6.78
C PRO A 328 -39.19 -26.17 -7.99
N ALA A 329 -37.87 -26.03 -7.95
CA ALA A 329 -36.95 -26.53 -8.98
C ALA A 329 -36.38 -27.94 -8.67
N GLY A 330 -36.84 -28.60 -7.60
CA GLY A 330 -36.47 -29.97 -7.24
C GLY A 330 -34.96 -30.20 -7.17
N GLY A 331 -34.46 -31.23 -7.88
CA GLY A 331 -33.04 -31.56 -7.94
C GLY A 331 -32.15 -30.45 -8.52
N PHE A 332 -32.68 -29.62 -9.43
CA PHE A 332 -31.96 -28.43 -9.92
C PHE A 332 -31.91 -27.33 -8.83
N GLY A 333 -32.98 -27.18 -8.05
CA GLY A 333 -33.00 -26.33 -6.87
C GLY A 333 -31.91 -26.70 -5.85
N LYS A 334 -31.75 -28.01 -5.57
CA LYS A 334 -30.66 -28.53 -4.74
C LYS A 334 -29.28 -28.20 -5.31
N PHE A 335 -29.07 -28.38 -6.62
CA PHE A 335 -27.82 -27.98 -7.29
C PHE A 335 -27.53 -26.48 -7.14
N ILE A 336 -28.54 -25.62 -7.32
CA ILE A 336 -28.38 -24.17 -7.15
C ILE A 336 -28.07 -23.80 -5.69
N LEU A 337 -28.63 -24.50 -4.70
CA LEU A 337 -28.27 -24.28 -3.29
C LEU A 337 -26.81 -24.69 -2.99
N VAL A 338 -26.29 -25.74 -3.63
CA VAL A 338 -24.83 -26.03 -3.60
C VAL A 338 -24.05 -24.87 -4.21
N VAL A 339 -24.44 -24.38 -5.41
CA VAL A 339 -23.76 -23.23 -6.04
C VAL A 339 -23.77 -22.00 -5.11
N LEU A 340 -24.91 -21.69 -4.47
CA LEU A 340 -25.03 -20.62 -3.48
C LEU A 340 -24.06 -20.79 -2.31
N ALA A 341 -23.93 -22.01 -1.75
CA ALA A 341 -22.94 -22.29 -0.71
C ALA A 341 -21.50 -22.03 -1.17
N PHE A 342 -21.17 -22.31 -2.44
CA PHE A 342 -19.85 -22.06 -3.02
C PHE A 342 -19.61 -20.60 -3.43
N THR A 343 -20.63 -19.73 -3.57
CA THR A 343 -20.43 -18.28 -3.83
C THR A 343 -19.63 -17.59 -2.73
N LEU A 344 -19.76 -18.11 -1.51
CA LEU A 344 -19.10 -17.61 -0.31
C LEU A 344 -17.58 -17.73 -0.34
N LEU A 345 -17.02 -18.59 -1.20
CA LEU A 345 -15.57 -18.76 -1.32
C LEU A 345 -14.87 -17.50 -1.81
N ALA A 346 -15.50 -16.66 -2.65
CA ALA A 346 -14.98 -15.37 -3.09
C ALA A 346 -14.72 -14.40 -1.92
N ASN A 347 -15.66 -14.33 -0.97
CA ASN A 347 -15.46 -13.50 0.21
C ASN A 347 -14.33 -14.05 1.09
N ILE A 348 -14.27 -15.37 1.34
CA ILE A 348 -13.17 -15.94 2.12
C ILE A 348 -11.82 -15.79 1.40
N SER A 349 -11.74 -15.92 0.07
CA SER A 349 -10.47 -15.80 -0.65
C SER A 349 -9.91 -14.37 -0.60
N GLY A 350 -10.74 -13.35 -0.83
CA GLY A 350 -10.37 -11.95 -0.62
C GLY A 350 -10.01 -11.62 0.84
N THR A 351 -10.78 -12.14 1.80
CA THR A 351 -10.57 -11.91 3.23
C THR A 351 -9.29 -12.59 3.75
N MET A 352 -9.03 -13.83 3.34
CA MET A 352 -7.83 -14.59 3.71
C MET A 352 -6.56 -13.92 3.13
N TYR A 353 -6.62 -13.37 1.91
CA TYR A 353 -5.53 -12.58 1.34
C TYR A 353 -5.13 -11.42 2.28
N ALA A 354 -6.11 -10.64 2.75
CA ALA A 354 -5.86 -9.52 3.68
C ALA A 354 -5.38 -10.00 5.07
N ILE A 355 -5.92 -11.11 5.59
CA ILE A 355 -5.47 -11.73 6.85
C ILE A 355 -3.96 -12.03 6.80
N THR A 356 -3.46 -12.62 5.71
CA THR A 356 -2.00 -12.92 5.60
C THR A 356 -1.12 -11.67 5.63
N LEU A 357 -1.56 -10.56 5.05
CA LEU A 357 -0.85 -9.26 5.10
C LEU A 357 -0.88 -8.64 6.50
N ASN A 358 -1.99 -8.79 7.22
CA ASN A 358 -2.13 -8.31 8.59
C ASN A 358 -1.22 -9.10 9.56
N PHE A 359 -1.10 -10.43 9.39
CA PHE A 359 -0.10 -11.21 10.14
C PHE A 359 1.34 -10.80 9.86
N GLN A 360 1.70 -10.55 8.60
CA GLN A 360 3.03 -10.01 8.24
C GLN A 360 3.28 -8.64 8.88
N THR A 361 2.25 -7.81 9.04
CA THR A 361 2.35 -6.49 9.71
C THR A 361 2.67 -6.60 11.21
N LEU A 362 2.20 -7.66 11.89
CA LEU A 362 2.53 -7.93 13.30
C LEU A 362 3.92 -8.55 13.49
N ILE A 363 4.39 -9.33 12.52
CA ILE A 363 5.61 -10.15 12.64
C ILE A 363 6.60 -9.82 11.50
N PRO A 364 7.07 -8.55 11.36
CA PRO A 364 7.91 -8.15 10.23
C PRO A 364 9.29 -8.81 10.23
N ALA A 365 9.78 -9.24 11.41
CA ALA A 365 11.09 -9.87 11.56
C ALA A 365 11.21 -11.29 10.96
N PHE A 366 10.09 -11.95 10.62
CA PHE A 366 10.09 -13.31 10.08
C PHE A 366 9.39 -13.36 8.73
N ARG A 367 10.14 -13.66 7.67
CA ARG A 367 9.62 -13.88 6.30
C ARG A 367 8.90 -15.24 6.18
N ILE A 368 7.80 -15.39 6.92
CA ILE A 368 6.95 -16.59 6.93
C ILE A 368 6.15 -16.66 5.62
N PRO A 369 6.20 -17.78 4.87
CA PRO A 369 5.36 -17.98 3.68
C PRO A 369 3.86 -17.83 3.99
N ARG A 370 3.18 -16.95 3.22
CA ARG A 370 1.81 -16.50 3.51
C ARG A 370 0.79 -17.63 3.74
N TYR A 371 0.92 -18.74 3.02
CA TYR A 371 0.02 -19.89 3.16
C TYR A 371 0.04 -20.55 4.55
N ILE A 372 1.12 -20.38 5.34
CA ILE A 372 1.20 -20.91 6.71
C ILE A 372 0.17 -20.20 7.60
N PHE A 373 0.00 -18.89 7.45
CA PHE A 373 -1.06 -18.15 8.14
C PHE A 373 -2.45 -18.63 7.73
N SER A 374 -2.69 -18.90 6.44
CA SER A 374 -3.96 -19.46 5.97
C SER A 374 -4.28 -20.81 6.62
N ILE A 375 -3.29 -21.71 6.75
CA ILE A 375 -3.47 -23.02 7.42
C ILE A 375 -3.84 -22.82 8.91
N ILE A 376 -3.09 -21.98 9.63
CA ILE A 376 -3.32 -21.69 11.06
C ILE A 376 -4.72 -21.09 11.25
N VAL A 377 -5.08 -20.11 10.42
CA VAL A 377 -6.37 -19.41 10.51
C VAL A 377 -7.54 -20.34 10.18
N THR A 378 -7.42 -21.20 9.16
CA THR A 378 -8.47 -22.21 8.88
C THR A 378 -8.63 -23.21 10.03
N ALA A 379 -7.53 -23.63 10.67
CA ALA A 379 -7.58 -24.50 11.84
C ALA A 379 -8.23 -23.85 13.07
N ILE A 380 -8.23 -22.51 13.15
CA ILE A 380 -8.95 -21.73 14.17
C ILE A 380 -10.43 -21.52 13.77
N ILE A 381 -10.70 -21.22 12.50
CA ILE A 381 -12.05 -20.96 11.98
C ILE A 381 -12.97 -22.17 12.17
N ILE A 382 -12.52 -23.37 11.78
CA ILE A 382 -13.42 -24.55 11.72
C ILE A 382 -14.02 -24.90 13.10
N PRO A 383 -13.25 -25.05 14.21
CA PRO A 383 -13.81 -25.33 15.52
C PRO A 383 -14.72 -24.19 16.04
N ILE A 384 -14.35 -22.93 15.79
CA ILE A 384 -15.16 -21.78 16.23
C ILE A 384 -16.48 -21.73 15.45
N ALA A 385 -16.47 -21.98 14.14
CA ALA A 385 -17.67 -22.07 13.30
C ALA A 385 -18.59 -23.22 13.71
N ILE A 386 -18.05 -24.40 14.02
CA ILE A 386 -18.85 -25.54 14.53
C ILE A 386 -19.56 -25.15 15.84
N LYS A 387 -18.91 -24.40 16.74
CA LYS A 387 -19.55 -23.90 17.96
C LYS A 387 -20.58 -22.78 17.68
N ALA A 388 -20.20 -21.80 16.87
CA ALA A 388 -21.06 -20.65 16.54
C ALA A 388 -22.31 -21.05 15.74
N ALA A 389 -22.32 -22.21 15.08
CA ALA A 389 -23.47 -22.73 14.35
C ALA A 389 -24.66 -23.12 15.24
N GLY A 390 -24.46 -23.36 16.54
CA GLY A 390 -25.54 -23.67 17.47
C GLY A 390 -26.46 -22.47 17.71
N ASP A 391 -25.88 -21.38 18.20
CA ASP A 391 -26.59 -20.12 18.50
C ASP A 391 -26.24 -19.05 17.45
N PHE A 392 -26.50 -19.33 16.17
CA PHE A 392 -25.90 -18.57 15.06
C PHE A 392 -26.25 -17.07 15.04
N PHE A 393 -27.52 -16.69 15.09
CA PHE A 393 -27.91 -15.27 15.05
C PHE A 393 -27.47 -14.50 16.32
N LEU A 394 -27.54 -15.15 17.49
CA LEU A 394 -27.00 -14.61 18.74
C LEU A 394 -25.48 -14.41 18.67
N SER A 395 -24.74 -15.36 18.08
CA SER A 395 -23.29 -15.28 17.88
C SER A 395 -22.93 -14.18 16.88
N LEU A 396 -23.73 -14.04 15.82
CA LEU A 396 -23.60 -13.02 14.79
C LEU A 396 -23.77 -11.60 15.38
N GLU A 397 -24.86 -11.34 16.08
CA GLU A 397 -25.17 -10.03 16.69
C GLU A 397 -24.10 -9.57 17.69
N ASN A 398 -23.70 -10.44 18.64
CA ASN A 398 -22.66 -10.10 19.62
C ASN A 398 -21.29 -9.84 18.96
N PHE A 399 -20.97 -10.52 17.86
CA PHE A 399 -19.71 -10.35 17.15
C PHE A 399 -19.67 -9.04 16.33
N ILE A 400 -20.71 -8.78 15.54
CA ILE A 400 -20.76 -7.61 14.64
C ILE A 400 -20.85 -6.29 15.41
N ALA A 401 -21.49 -6.27 16.57
CA ALA A 401 -21.50 -5.11 17.45
C ALA A 401 -20.08 -4.64 17.80
N LEU A 402 -19.26 -5.53 18.37
CA LEU A 402 -17.88 -5.24 18.78
C LEU A 402 -17.03 -4.74 17.60
N ILE A 403 -17.24 -5.31 16.41
CA ILE A 403 -16.58 -4.87 15.17
C ILE A 403 -16.89 -3.40 14.85
N GLY A 404 -18.17 -3.00 14.92
CA GLY A 404 -18.61 -1.66 14.56
C GLY A 404 -17.89 -0.58 15.35
N TYR A 405 -17.82 -0.73 16.67
CA TYR A 405 -17.25 0.29 17.55
C TYR A 405 -15.75 0.49 17.34
N TRP A 406 -14.96 -0.58 17.27
CA TRP A 406 -13.51 -0.43 17.09
C TRP A 406 -13.18 0.04 15.68
N SER A 407 -13.86 -0.47 14.65
CA SER A 407 -13.59 -0.09 13.27
C SER A 407 -14.02 1.34 12.97
N ALA A 408 -15.15 1.80 13.52
CA ALA A 408 -15.56 3.21 13.47
C ALA A 408 -14.56 4.13 14.19
N SER A 409 -14.06 3.73 15.37
CA SER A 409 -13.02 4.46 16.10
C SER A 409 -11.70 4.55 15.30
N PHE A 410 -11.26 3.44 14.70
CA PHE A 410 -10.11 3.41 13.80
C PHE A 410 -10.28 4.33 12.59
N VAL A 411 -11.45 4.26 11.94
CA VAL A 411 -11.78 5.10 10.78
C VAL A 411 -11.80 6.59 11.15
N GLY A 412 -12.38 6.96 12.30
CA GLY A 412 -12.36 8.34 12.80
C GLY A 412 -10.93 8.89 12.94
N ILE A 413 -10.03 8.09 13.53
CA ILE A 413 -8.62 8.45 13.72
C ILE A 413 -7.87 8.59 12.38
N VAL A 414 -7.96 7.62 11.46
CA VAL A 414 -7.20 7.70 10.19
C VAL A 414 -7.75 8.75 9.23
N VAL A 415 -9.06 9.02 9.28
CA VAL A 415 -9.69 10.15 8.57
C VAL A 415 -9.21 11.48 9.16
N ALA A 416 -9.15 11.61 10.49
CA ALA A 416 -8.60 12.81 11.14
C ALA A 416 -7.12 13.03 10.81
N GLU A 417 -6.27 12.01 10.86
CA GLU A 417 -4.87 12.10 10.39
C GLU A 417 -4.79 12.54 8.92
N HIS A 418 -5.63 11.98 8.04
CA HIS A 418 -5.61 12.27 6.62
C HIS A 418 -6.00 13.72 6.29
N PHE A 419 -7.12 14.21 6.85
CA PHE A 419 -7.65 15.54 6.52
C PHE A 419 -7.09 16.65 7.40
N VAL A 420 -6.97 16.44 8.71
CA VAL A 420 -6.54 17.51 9.64
C VAL A 420 -5.03 17.69 9.61
N PHE A 421 -4.25 16.61 9.65
CA PHE A 421 -2.78 16.69 9.73
C PHE A 421 -2.14 16.64 8.35
N ARG A 422 -2.52 15.66 7.53
CA ARG A 422 -1.94 15.43 6.18
C ARG A 422 -2.62 16.25 5.07
N LYS A 423 -3.62 17.08 5.40
CA LYS A 423 -4.29 18.03 4.49
C LYS A 423 -4.80 17.40 3.18
N ALA A 424 -5.32 16.18 3.26
CA ALA A 424 -5.73 15.33 2.13
C ALA A 424 -4.62 15.00 1.11
N ASN A 425 -3.35 15.24 1.45
CA ASN A 425 -2.21 15.02 0.56
C ASN A 425 -1.60 13.64 0.79
N ALA A 426 -1.86 12.70 -0.14
CA ALA A 426 -1.27 11.37 -0.10
C ALA A 426 0.28 11.36 -0.16
N LYS A 427 0.93 12.43 -0.64
CA LYS A 427 2.41 12.56 -0.63
C LYS A 427 3.00 12.82 0.77
N ALA A 428 2.17 13.12 1.78
CA ALA A 428 2.63 13.24 3.17
C ALA A 428 2.94 11.88 3.81
N TYR A 429 2.47 10.78 3.22
CA TYR A 429 2.81 9.42 3.62
C TYR A 429 4.10 9.01 2.90
N ASP A 430 5.24 9.34 3.50
CA ASP A 430 6.58 9.04 2.98
C ASP A 430 6.81 7.51 2.96
N ALA A 431 6.75 6.91 1.77
CA ALA A 431 6.93 5.47 1.60
C ALA A 431 8.37 5.01 1.90
N ASP A 432 9.35 5.91 2.00
CA ASP A 432 10.72 5.57 2.36
C ASP A 432 10.90 5.41 3.90
N VAL A 433 9.88 5.72 4.74
CA VAL A 433 9.93 5.56 6.23
C VAL A 433 8.97 4.55 6.83
N TRP A 434 8.19 3.85 6.00
CA TRP A 434 7.09 2.99 6.44
C TRP A 434 7.48 1.94 7.51
N ASP A 435 8.75 1.50 7.54
CA ASP A 435 9.32 0.51 8.46
C ASP A 435 10.47 1.09 9.33
N VAL A 436 10.52 2.41 9.51
CA VAL A 436 11.56 3.10 10.31
C VAL A 436 10.93 3.62 11.62
N PRO A 437 11.06 2.91 12.76
CA PRO A 437 10.33 3.26 13.98
C PRO A 437 10.59 4.69 14.47
N ALA A 438 11.84 5.16 14.37
CA ALA A 438 12.27 6.50 14.79
C ALA A 438 11.87 7.64 13.83
N ARG A 439 11.14 7.36 12.74
CA ARG A 439 10.55 8.39 11.83
C ARG A 439 9.02 8.30 11.74
N LEU A 440 8.40 7.46 12.57
CA LEU A 440 6.96 7.29 12.72
C LEU A 440 6.52 7.78 14.11
N PRO A 441 5.27 8.21 14.30
CA PRO A 441 4.77 8.61 15.61
C PRO A 441 4.87 7.46 16.62
N TRP A 442 4.83 7.77 17.92
CA TRP A 442 4.72 6.74 18.95
C TRP A 442 3.34 6.09 18.91
N GLY A 443 2.31 6.87 18.55
CA GLY A 443 0.94 6.39 18.31
C GLY A 443 0.03 6.43 19.53
N ALA A 444 0.53 6.91 20.67
CA ALA A 444 -0.27 7.08 21.87
C ALA A 444 -1.41 8.07 21.68
N ALA A 445 -1.26 9.11 20.85
CA ALA A 445 -2.37 9.98 20.48
C ALA A 445 -3.57 9.18 19.91
N ALA A 446 -3.31 8.18 19.05
CA ALA A 446 -4.36 7.35 18.47
C ALA A 446 -4.95 6.38 19.49
N ILE A 447 -4.12 5.63 20.21
CA ILE A 447 -4.59 4.64 21.21
C ILE A 447 -5.35 5.32 22.35
N SER A 448 -4.85 6.44 22.90
CA SER A 448 -5.56 7.20 23.93
C SER A 448 -6.89 7.75 23.41
N SER A 449 -6.96 8.25 22.17
CA SER A 449 -8.22 8.74 21.59
C SER A 449 -9.24 7.62 21.40
N ALA A 450 -8.79 6.45 20.95
CA ALA A 450 -9.63 5.26 20.87
C ALA A 450 -10.16 4.88 22.27
N VAL A 451 -9.27 4.60 23.22
CA VAL A 451 -9.65 4.16 24.58
C VAL A 451 -10.53 5.18 25.31
N LEU A 452 -10.22 6.47 25.23
CA LEU A 452 -11.03 7.52 25.86
C LEU A 452 -12.41 7.65 25.20
N SER A 453 -12.54 7.42 23.89
CA SER A 453 -13.85 7.43 23.22
C SER A 453 -14.78 6.34 23.77
N PHE A 454 -14.25 5.18 24.17
CA PHE A 454 -15.06 4.09 24.73
C PHE A 454 -15.74 4.45 26.07
N GLY A 455 -15.27 5.49 26.77
CA GLY A 455 -15.93 6.04 27.96
C GLY A 455 -17.35 6.58 27.69
N LEU A 456 -17.64 7.02 26.46
CA LEU A 456 -18.99 7.41 26.03
C LEU A 456 -19.64 6.39 25.09
N VAL A 457 -18.87 5.60 24.32
CA VAL A 457 -19.44 4.51 23.50
C VAL A 457 -20.17 3.49 24.38
N VAL A 458 -19.58 3.03 25.49
CA VAL A 458 -20.18 1.97 26.31
C VAL A 458 -21.57 2.37 26.87
N PRO A 459 -21.79 3.59 27.42
CA PRO A 459 -23.14 4.08 27.72
C PRO A 459 -24.16 4.11 26.56
N CYS A 460 -23.69 4.05 25.31
CA CYS A 460 -24.45 4.18 24.06
C CYS A 460 -24.64 2.89 23.26
N ILE A 461 -24.12 1.73 23.72
CA ILE A 461 -24.37 0.43 23.07
C ILE A 461 -25.62 -0.27 23.63
N SER A 462 -26.40 -0.91 22.76
CA SER A 462 -27.62 -1.66 23.04
C SER A 462 -27.41 -3.13 22.70
N GLN A 463 -26.64 -3.85 23.52
CA GLN A 463 -26.18 -5.20 23.22
C GLN A 463 -26.75 -6.26 24.15
N VAL A 464 -26.79 -7.51 23.68
CA VAL A 464 -27.45 -8.63 24.37
C VAL A 464 -26.90 -8.84 25.79
N TRP A 465 -25.60 -8.63 25.99
CA TRP A 465 -24.94 -8.76 27.30
C TRP A 465 -24.91 -7.44 28.09
N PHE A 466 -25.16 -6.30 27.46
CA PHE A 466 -25.12 -4.98 28.08
C PHE A 466 -25.88 -3.92 27.27
N THR A 467 -26.92 -3.34 27.85
CA THR A 467 -27.57 -2.13 27.32
C THR A 467 -27.20 -0.92 28.17
N GLY A 468 -26.53 0.05 27.56
CA GLY A 468 -26.13 1.30 28.21
C GLY A 468 -27.32 2.23 28.52
N ARG A 469 -27.14 3.14 29.48
CA ARG A 469 -28.23 4.05 29.93
C ARG A 469 -28.72 5.02 28.86
N ILE A 470 -27.88 5.38 27.89
CA ILE A 470 -28.28 6.21 26.74
C ILE A 470 -28.97 5.32 25.72
N ALA A 471 -28.35 4.18 25.39
CA ALA A 471 -28.87 3.15 24.49
C ALA A 471 -30.29 2.68 24.82
N ALA A 472 -30.62 2.53 26.11
CA ALA A 472 -31.97 2.20 26.58
C ALA A 472 -33.06 3.21 26.16
N THR A 473 -32.68 4.39 25.65
CA THR A 473 -33.58 5.41 25.11
C THR A 473 -33.36 5.69 23.62
N THR A 474 -32.13 5.53 23.10
CA THR A 474 -31.77 5.84 21.70
C THR A 474 -31.77 4.64 20.76
N GLY A 475 -31.67 3.41 21.27
CA GLY A 475 -31.08 2.29 20.53
C GLY A 475 -29.56 2.41 20.48
N ASP A 476 -28.90 1.48 19.78
CA ASP A 476 -27.44 1.53 19.62
C ASP A 476 -27.04 2.73 18.75
N ILE A 477 -26.19 3.59 19.30
CA ILE A 477 -25.51 4.69 18.58
C ILE A 477 -24.00 4.64 18.81
N GLY A 478 -23.49 3.45 19.16
CA GLY A 478 -22.11 3.25 19.59
C GLY A 478 -21.09 3.52 18.49
N PHE A 479 -21.42 3.25 17.21
CA PHE A 479 -20.46 3.41 16.11
C PHE A 479 -20.33 4.89 15.69
N GLU A 480 -21.43 5.66 15.70
CA GLU A 480 -21.39 7.10 15.45
C GLU A 480 -20.58 7.80 16.55
N VAL A 481 -20.86 7.48 17.82
CA VAL A 481 -20.10 8.00 18.97
C VAL A 481 -18.62 7.59 18.85
N ALA A 482 -18.30 6.35 18.48
CA ALA A 482 -16.93 5.90 18.31
C ALA A 482 -16.19 6.66 17.20
N PHE A 483 -16.82 6.87 16.04
CA PHE A 483 -16.24 7.62 14.91
C PHE A 483 -16.01 9.09 15.28
N PHE A 484 -17.04 9.80 15.73
CA PHE A 484 -16.93 11.24 15.99
C PHE A 484 -16.07 11.57 17.22
N LEU A 485 -16.19 10.81 18.31
CA LEU A 485 -15.46 11.11 19.54
C LEU A 485 -13.98 10.73 19.44
N SER A 486 -13.63 9.62 18.77
CA SER A 486 -12.22 9.28 18.53
C SER A 486 -11.53 10.32 17.65
N ALA A 487 -12.18 10.78 16.57
CA ALA A 487 -11.68 11.85 15.72
C ALA A 487 -11.51 13.18 16.47
N LEU A 488 -12.49 13.55 17.30
CA LEU A 488 -12.49 14.78 18.09
C LEU A 488 -11.37 14.78 19.16
N LEU A 489 -11.14 13.65 19.83
CA LEU A 489 -10.07 13.50 20.81
C LEU A 489 -8.68 13.40 20.14
N TYR A 490 -8.61 12.82 18.94
CA TYR A 490 -7.35 12.64 18.21
C TYR A 490 -6.69 13.96 17.86
N VAL A 491 -7.44 14.97 17.41
CA VAL A 491 -6.85 16.26 17.00
C VAL A 491 -6.00 16.92 18.11
N PRO A 492 -6.51 17.20 19.33
CA PRO A 492 -5.69 17.80 20.38
C PRO A 492 -4.57 16.88 20.86
N LEU A 493 -4.83 15.57 21.03
CA LEU A 493 -3.81 14.62 21.49
C LEU A 493 -2.66 14.45 20.49
N ARG A 494 -2.96 14.42 19.19
CA ARG A 494 -1.97 14.35 18.09
C ARG A 494 -1.13 15.61 18.01
N THR A 495 -1.70 16.79 18.28
CA THR A 495 -0.91 18.04 18.38
C THR A 495 -0.02 18.12 19.62
N GLY A 496 -0.35 17.42 20.72
CA GLY A 496 0.40 17.49 21.97
C GLY A 496 1.46 16.40 22.15
N LEU A 497 1.20 15.17 21.70
CA LEU A 497 2.03 13.99 22.00
C LEU A 497 3.00 13.60 20.88
N ASP A 498 2.61 13.80 19.62
CA ASP A 498 3.35 13.29 18.44
C ASP A 498 3.73 14.43 17.47
N GLN A 499 3.87 15.67 17.97
CA GLN A 499 3.92 16.90 17.12
C GLN A 499 5.06 16.88 16.09
N GLU A 500 6.22 16.33 16.44
CA GLU A 500 7.40 16.21 15.57
C GLU A 500 7.17 15.30 14.34
N TYR A 501 6.18 14.41 14.41
CA TYR A 501 5.78 13.49 13.32
C TYR A 501 4.55 13.99 12.51
N ILE A 502 4.15 15.25 12.66
CA ILE A 502 3.03 15.85 11.88
C ILE A 502 3.51 16.28 10.49
N LEU A 503 4.72 16.82 10.39
CA LEU A 503 5.35 17.20 9.12
C LEU A 503 6.24 16.05 8.62
N PRO A 504 6.48 15.94 7.31
CA PRO A 504 7.56 15.08 6.82
C PRO A 504 8.87 15.53 7.49
N THR A 505 9.52 14.61 8.20
CA THR A 505 10.80 14.86 8.89
C THR A 505 11.74 15.56 7.91
N LYS A 506 12.21 16.78 8.23
CA LYS A 506 13.00 17.64 7.32
C LYS A 506 14.15 16.81 6.75
N GLY A 507 14.00 16.33 5.52
CA GLY A 507 14.92 15.37 4.93
C GLY A 507 16.33 15.97 4.93
N LYS A 508 17.33 15.18 5.33
CA LYS A 508 18.73 15.61 5.24
C LYS A 508 19.00 16.12 3.81
N VAL A 509 19.72 17.23 3.65
CA VAL A 509 20.11 17.75 2.33
C VAL A 509 21.03 16.73 1.69
N LYS A 510 20.59 16.14 0.58
CA LYS A 510 21.24 15.00 -0.08
C LYS A 510 22.22 15.44 -1.16
N MET A 511 23.45 14.94 -1.11
CA MET A 511 24.55 15.36 -2.01
C MET A 511 25.42 14.20 -2.54
N PRO A 512 25.38 13.89 -3.84
CA PRO A 512 26.40 13.12 -4.55
C PRO A 512 27.51 14.03 -5.08
N LEU A 513 28.70 13.43 -5.19
CA LEU A 513 30.00 14.07 -5.42
C LEU A 513 30.76 13.28 -6.51
N GLY A 514 31.59 13.97 -7.32
CA GLY A 514 32.17 13.53 -8.62
C GLY A 514 33.23 12.41 -8.62
N ASP A 515 34.17 12.39 -9.59
CA ASP A 515 34.92 11.19 -10.05
C ASP A 515 36.08 10.63 -9.16
N SER A 516 37.07 9.95 -9.75
CA SER A 516 38.43 9.71 -9.23
C SER A 516 38.94 10.74 -8.21
N ILE A 517 38.81 12.03 -8.52
CA ILE A 517 39.27 13.17 -7.68
C ILE A 517 38.35 13.38 -6.45
N THR A 518 37.38 12.48 -6.23
CA THR A 518 36.48 12.39 -5.06
C THR A 518 36.58 11.02 -4.38
N GLU A 519 36.78 9.95 -5.16
CA GLU A 519 36.91 8.58 -4.64
C GLU A 519 38.22 8.39 -3.85
N ILE A 520 39.37 8.78 -4.43
CA ILE A 520 40.70 8.42 -3.93
C ILE A 520 41.45 9.61 -3.29
N THR A 521 40.71 10.43 -2.55
CA THR A 521 41.06 11.80 -2.11
C THR A 521 40.37 12.17 -0.79
N CYS A 522 40.95 13.08 0.00
CA CYS A 522 40.47 13.40 1.35
C CYS A 522 39.68 14.72 1.51
N TRP A 523 39.52 15.55 0.47
CA TRP A 523 38.77 16.81 0.58
C TRP A 523 37.34 16.64 1.11
N ARG A 524 36.69 15.51 0.86
CA ARG A 524 35.35 15.18 1.40
C ARG A 524 35.30 15.23 2.93
N ALA A 525 36.35 14.78 3.60
CA ALA A 525 36.46 14.81 5.05
C ALA A 525 36.60 16.25 5.58
N TYR A 526 37.42 17.07 4.92
CA TYR A 526 37.56 18.50 5.25
C TYR A 526 36.27 19.31 4.99
N VAL A 527 35.50 18.97 3.95
CA VAL A 527 34.16 19.54 3.75
C VAL A 527 33.17 19.10 4.84
N TRP A 528 33.30 17.88 5.37
CA TRP A 528 32.52 17.45 6.54
C TRP A 528 32.89 18.22 7.81
N ASP A 529 34.17 18.48 8.06
CA ASP A 529 34.60 19.36 9.17
C ASP A 529 34.00 20.78 9.05
N MET A 530 33.91 21.32 7.82
CA MET A 530 33.21 22.59 7.56
C MET A 530 31.70 22.51 7.87
N LEU A 531 31.04 21.40 7.51
CA LEU A 531 29.62 21.18 7.83
C LEU A 531 29.37 20.98 9.33
N VAL A 532 30.29 20.34 10.07
CA VAL A 532 30.22 20.23 11.54
C VAL A 532 30.40 21.59 12.20
N LYS A 533 31.42 22.36 11.79
CA LYS A 533 31.70 23.71 12.29
C LYS A 533 30.51 24.68 12.14
N GLU A 534 29.70 24.48 11.09
CA GLU A 534 28.52 25.27 10.79
C GLU A 534 27.22 24.71 11.41
N ASN A 535 27.30 23.63 12.20
CA ASN A 535 26.16 22.91 12.79
C ASN A 535 25.15 22.40 11.72
N LEU A 536 25.68 21.81 10.64
CA LEU A 536 24.92 21.30 9.49
C LEU A 536 25.02 19.78 9.27
N ALA A 537 25.96 19.08 9.91
CA ALA A 537 26.19 17.65 9.70
C ALA A 537 24.99 16.75 10.11
N ASP A 538 24.20 17.18 11.10
CA ASP A 538 22.91 16.55 11.44
C ASP A 538 21.87 16.71 10.32
N LYS A 539 21.92 17.83 9.60
CA LYS A 539 20.98 18.23 8.53
C LYS A 539 21.43 17.80 7.12
N VAL A 540 22.58 17.15 6.97
CA VAL A 540 23.16 16.71 5.69
C VAL A 540 23.25 15.18 5.60
N GLN A 541 23.14 14.66 4.37
CA GLN A 541 23.48 13.28 4.00
C GLN A 541 24.30 13.33 2.70
N PHE A 542 25.48 12.70 2.68
CA PHE A 542 26.12 12.39 1.41
C PHE A 542 25.44 11.15 0.81
N VAL A 543 25.29 11.08 -0.50
CA VAL A 543 24.58 9.98 -1.19
C VAL A 543 25.30 9.56 -2.46
N GLY A 544 25.10 8.32 -2.86
CA GLY A 544 25.63 7.74 -4.10
C GLY A 544 25.90 6.24 -3.91
N SER A 545 26.30 5.53 -4.97
CA SER A 545 26.51 4.07 -4.88
C SER A 545 27.82 3.67 -4.19
N MET A 546 28.72 4.61 -3.91
CA MET A 546 30.08 4.34 -3.43
C MET A 546 30.26 4.80 -1.98
N THR A 547 30.97 4.00 -1.17
CA THR A 547 31.25 4.27 0.26
C THR A 547 32.71 4.00 0.66
N ASN A 548 33.57 3.76 -0.33
CA ASN A 548 34.97 3.45 -0.12
C ASN A 548 35.81 4.68 0.28
N ASN A 549 36.86 4.41 1.04
CA ASN A 549 37.81 5.39 1.58
C ASN A 549 39.25 4.82 1.51
N PRO A 550 39.81 4.63 0.29
CA PRO A 550 41.07 3.91 0.12
C PRO A 550 42.31 4.68 0.63
N GLN A 551 42.19 5.99 0.86
CA GLN A 551 43.23 6.82 1.49
C GLN A 551 43.09 6.87 3.04
N ASN A 552 42.12 6.17 3.65
CA ASN A 552 41.86 6.20 5.11
C ASN A 552 41.69 7.64 5.64
N CYS A 553 41.05 8.50 4.86
CA CYS A 553 40.71 9.88 5.20
C CYS A 553 39.85 9.94 6.46
N ARG A 554 39.99 11.00 7.26
CA ARG A 554 39.27 11.21 8.52
C ARG A 554 38.93 12.68 8.68
N ALA A 555 37.72 12.97 9.15
CA ALA A 555 37.36 14.31 9.60
C ALA A 555 37.94 14.54 11.01
N GLN A 556 38.37 15.76 11.31
CA GLN A 556 38.83 16.12 12.66
C GLN A 556 37.68 16.08 13.67
N SER A 557 36.44 16.24 13.22
CA SER A 557 35.22 16.09 14.00
C SER A 557 34.91 14.64 14.45
N GLY A 558 35.60 13.64 13.92
CA GLY A 558 35.32 12.22 14.15
C GLY A 558 34.99 11.46 12.85
N SER A 559 33.92 10.65 12.86
CA SER A 559 33.42 10.02 11.64
C SER A 559 32.70 11.03 10.74
N PHE A 560 32.81 10.82 9.42
CA PHE A 560 32.05 11.53 8.40
C PHE A 560 31.23 10.56 7.56
N ASP A 561 30.24 11.08 6.84
CA ASP A 561 29.44 10.29 5.90
C ASP A 561 30.32 9.86 4.72
N LEU A 562 30.49 8.55 4.53
CA LEU A 562 31.43 8.01 3.54
C LEU A 562 30.86 7.96 2.11
N HIS A 563 29.54 8.16 1.94
CA HIS A 563 28.89 8.07 0.64
C HIS A 563 29.43 9.10 -0.37
N HIS A 564 29.48 8.70 -1.64
CA HIS A 564 29.78 9.53 -2.79
C HIS A 564 29.34 8.83 -4.09
N GLU A 565 29.47 9.48 -5.24
CA GLU A 565 29.14 8.92 -6.56
C GLU A 565 30.38 8.97 -7.47
N GLY A 566 31.52 8.59 -6.89
CA GLY A 566 32.85 8.73 -7.49
C GLY A 566 33.50 7.43 -7.93
N HIS A 567 33.94 7.46 -9.18
CA HIS A 567 34.38 6.28 -9.92
C HIS A 567 35.67 6.61 -10.68
N SER A 568 36.79 5.97 -10.30
CA SER A 568 38.11 6.33 -10.81
C SER A 568 38.32 6.00 -12.27
N GLY A 569 38.86 6.96 -13.04
CA GLY A 569 39.10 6.82 -14.47
C GLY A 569 37.86 6.96 -15.35
N TRP A 570 36.67 7.23 -14.77
CA TRP A 570 35.42 7.35 -15.54
C TRP A 570 35.31 8.69 -16.28
N LEU A 571 34.64 8.65 -17.43
CA LEU A 571 34.45 9.80 -18.30
C LEU A 571 33.10 10.48 -18.02
N SER A 572 33.10 11.81 -18.08
CA SER A 572 31.88 12.64 -18.05
C SER A 572 30.85 12.18 -19.09
N ILE A 573 31.35 11.83 -20.29
CA ILE A 573 30.53 11.36 -21.43
C ILE A 573 29.83 10.03 -21.10
N ASN A 574 30.47 9.12 -20.37
CA ASN A 574 29.86 7.84 -20.01
C ASN A 574 28.82 8.02 -18.90
N ILE A 575 29.17 8.79 -17.86
CA ILE A 575 28.27 9.15 -16.75
C ILE A 575 26.98 9.79 -17.27
N ALA A 576 27.11 10.79 -18.14
CA ALA A 576 26.00 11.51 -18.76
C ALA A 576 25.09 10.63 -19.64
N ASN A 577 25.62 9.55 -20.22
CA ASN A 577 24.91 8.73 -21.20
C ASN A 577 24.31 7.43 -20.63
N GLN A 578 24.91 6.86 -19.58
CA GLN A 578 24.59 5.49 -19.15
C GLN A 578 24.17 5.38 -17.68
N TYR A 579 24.68 6.24 -16.79
CA TYR A 579 24.63 5.99 -15.34
C TYR A 579 23.82 7.04 -14.55
N LEU A 580 24.02 8.33 -14.85
CA LEU A 580 23.51 9.43 -14.01
C LEU A 580 21.99 9.39 -13.79
N GLN A 581 21.20 8.96 -14.78
CA GLN A 581 19.74 8.85 -14.62
C GLN A 581 19.34 7.83 -13.53
N GLY A 582 20.05 6.70 -13.42
CA GLY A 582 19.80 5.70 -12.39
C GLY A 582 20.27 6.17 -11.01
N TRP A 583 21.44 6.81 -10.94
CA TRP A 583 21.96 7.40 -9.70
C TRP A 583 21.05 8.51 -9.15
N LEU A 584 20.52 9.38 -10.01
CA LEU A 584 19.55 10.42 -9.64
C LEU A 584 18.23 9.83 -9.13
N ALA A 585 17.72 8.78 -9.77
CA ALA A 585 16.48 8.11 -9.35
C ALA A 585 16.62 7.38 -8.00
N SER A 586 17.78 6.75 -7.76
CA SER A 586 18.10 6.05 -6.51
C SER A 586 18.36 7.02 -5.36
N SER A 587 19.29 7.97 -5.55
CA SER A 587 19.73 8.86 -4.48
C SER A 587 18.72 9.97 -4.17
N LYS A 588 17.99 10.48 -5.17
CA LYS A 588 17.04 11.62 -5.10
C LYS A 588 17.67 12.88 -4.47
N PRO A 589 18.69 13.52 -5.10
CA PRO A 589 19.49 14.54 -4.44
C PRO A 589 18.90 15.97 -4.50
N ASP A 590 19.40 16.84 -3.62
CA ASP A 590 19.05 18.26 -3.53
C ASP A 590 20.12 19.18 -4.15
N ILE A 591 21.39 18.83 -3.93
CA ILE A 591 22.57 19.49 -4.48
C ILE A 591 23.37 18.41 -5.21
N VAL A 592 23.87 18.69 -6.41
CA VAL A 592 24.91 17.84 -7.04
C VAL A 592 26.17 18.65 -7.22
N GLN A 593 27.30 18.10 -6.76
CA GLN A 593 28.63 18.63 -7.04
C GLN A 593 29.38 17.68 -7.98
N TYR A 594 30.15 18.22 -8.92
CA TYR A 594 31.09 17.40 -9.68
C TYR A 594 32.34 18.17 -10.14
N MET A 595 33.48 17.54 -9.95
CA MET A 595 34.64 17.65 -10.83
C MET A 595 34.61 16.43 -11.77
N LEU A 596 34.66 16.68 -13.08
CA LEU A 596 34.63 15.69 -14.16
C LEU A 596 35.43 16.20 -15.36
N GLY A 597 35.74 15.36 -16.33
CA GLY A 597 36.40 15.78 -17.58
C GLY A 597 37.91 15.56 -17.61
N THR A 598 38.56 15.32 -16.46
CA THR A 598 40.01 15.01 -16.39
C THR A 598 40.34 13.75 -17.19
N ASN A 599 39.54 12.70 -17.02
CA ASN A 599 39.70 11.43 -17.74
C ASN A 599 39.33 11.57 -19.22
N ASP A 600 38.32 12.37 -19.55
CA ASP A 600 37.92 12.68 -20.93
C ASP A 600 39.07 13.39 -21.67
N VAL A 601 39.71 14.39 -21.06
CA VAL A 601 40.89 15.10 -21.59
C VAL A 601 42.11 14.19 -21.68
N ALA A 602 42.36 13.36 -20.66
CA ALA A 602 43.46 12.39 -20.67
C ALA A 602 43.32 11.36 -21.80
N GLN A 603 42.09 11.02 -22.18
CA GLN A 603 41.76 10.11 -23.29
C GLN A 603 41.44 10.83 -24.62
N GLY A 604 41.82 12.11 -24.75
CA GLY A 604 41.77 12.85 -26.02
C GLY A 604 40.37 13.21 -26.53
N ARG A 605 39.35 13.25 -25.66
CA ARG A 605 38.01 13.77 -26.02
C ARG A 605 38.06 15.28 -26.23
N THR A 606 37.22 15.81 -27.13
CA THR A 606 37.23 17.24 -27.39
C THR A 606 36.53 18.01 -26.27
N THR A 607 36.90 19.27 -26.05
CA THR A 607 36.22 20.15 -25.09
C THR A 607 34.72 20.26 -25.39
N ASN A 608 34.33 20.24 -26.67
CA ASN A 608 32.93 20.30 -27.09
C ASN A 608 32.14 19.06 -26.67
N ASP A 609 32.73 17.86 -26.74
CA ASP A 609 32.08 16.61 -26.29
C ASP A 609 31.82 16.63 -24.77
N ILE A 610 32.76 17.20 -24.01
CA ILE A 610 32.68 17.32 -22.55
C ILE A 610 31.61 18.36 -22.15
N ILE A 611 31.59 19.53 -22.81
CA ILE A 611 30.55 20.54 -22.60
C ILE A 611 29.15 20.03 -23.02
N ALA A 612 29.07 19.19 -24.06
CA ALA A 612 27.84 18.50 -24.43
C ALA A 612 27.41 17.48 -23.37
N SER A 613 28.35 16.72 -22.78
CA SER A 613 28.05 15.80 -21.67
C SER A 613 27.53 16.55 -20.44
N TYR A 614 28.17 17.67 -20.07
CA TYR A 614 27.75 18.54 -18.97
C TYR A 614 26.33 19.08 -19.19
N THR A 615 26.01 19.52 -20.42
CA THR A 615 24.67 19.97 -20.80
C THR A 615 23.63 18.86 -20.62
N LYS A 616 23.94 17.63 -21.04
CA LYS A 616 23.07 16.45 -20.82
C LYS A 616 22.91 16.13 -19.32
N MET A 617 23.99 16.21 -18.54
CA MET A 617 23.95 15.98 -17.09
C MET A 617 23.04 16.98 -16.38
N VAL A 618 23.17 18.28 -16.66
CA VAL A 618 22.28 19.32 -16.10
C VAL A 618 20.82 19.09 -16.50
N GLY A 619 20.56 18.65 -17.73
CA GLY A 619 19.22 18.25 -18.19
C GLY A 619 18.63 17.09 -17.38
N LEU A 620 19.41 16.03 -17.13
CA LEU A 620 18.99 14.88 -16.31
C LEU A 620 18.78 15.28 -14.84
N MET A 621 19.66 16.10 -14.27
CA MET A 621 19.54 16.63 -12.91
C MET A 621 18.22 17.39 -12.74
N ARG A 622 17.90 18.31 -13.67
CA ARG A 622 16.66 19.11 -13.62
C ARG A 622 15.39 18.29 -13.92
N ALA A 623 15.49 17.23 -14.70
CA ALA A 623 14.40 16.28 -14.89
C ALA A 623 14.10 15.45 -13.62
N SER A 624 15.12 15.16 -12.80
CA SER A 624 14.96 14.49 -11.50
C SER A 624 14.47 15.47 -10.41
N ASN A 625 15.07 16.65 -10.33
CA ASN A 625 14.74 17.70 -9.37
C ASN A 625 14.80 19.08 -10.07
N PRO A 626 13.64 19.68 -10.42
CA PRO A 626 13.60 21.00 -11.09
C PRO A 626 14.20 22.16 -10.28
N ARG A 627 14.51 21.97 -8.98
CA ARG A 627 15.17 22.95 -8.11
C ARG A 627 16.55 22.49 -7.62
N MET A 628 17.17 21.53 -8.32
CA MET A 628 18.53 21.06 -8.02
C MET A 628 19.49 22.25 -7.95
N LYS A 629 20.21 22.38 -6.84
CA LYS A 629 21.35 23.31 -6.77
C LYS A 629 22.56 22.58 -7.37
N ILE A 630 23.26 23.20 -8.32
CA ILE A 630 24.34 22.53 -9.06
C ILE A 630 25.65 23.27 -8.80
N LEU A 631 26.70 22.52 -8.48
CA LEU A 631 28.05 23.00 -8.25
C LEU A 631 28.99 22.29 -9.24
N VAL A 632 29.65 23.06 -10.09
CA VAL A 632 30.57 22.53 -11.12
C VAL A 632 31.96 23.05 -10.84
N ASP A 633 32.93 22.15 -10.73
CA ASP A 633 34.30 22.52 -10.42
C ASP A 633 35.05 22.88 -11.71
N LEU A 634 35.89 23.93 -11.67
CA LEU A 634 36.96 24.10 -12.65
C LEU A 634 38.11 23.15 -12.27
N LEU A 635 38.57 22.35 -13.23
CA LEU A 635 39.43 21.20 -12.99
C LEU A 635 40.83 21.62 -12.49
N ILE A 636 41.39 20.79 -11.61
CA ILE A 636 42.81 20.84 -11.22
C ILE A 636 43.73 20.57 -12.43
N PRO A 637 44.97 21.10 -12.46
CA PRO A 637 45.91 20.85 -13.55
C PRO A 637 46.28 19.37 -13.71
N LEU A 638 46.55 18.98 -14.96
CA LEU A 638 46.94 17.63 -15.36
C LEU A 638 48.34 17.68 -16.00
N SER A 639 49.34 17.06 -15.38
CA SER A 639 50.76 17.25 -15.74
C SER A 639 51.10 16.94 -17.20
N PHE A 640 50.46 15.92 -17.79
CA PHE A 640 50.75 15.47 -19.15
C PHE A 640 49.79 15.99 -20.23
N ASN A 641 48.68 16.66 -19.87
CA ASN A 641 47.77 17.30 -20.84
C ASN A 641 47.08 18.56 -20.27
N GLY A 642 47.88 19.45 -19.65
CA GLY A 642 47.38 20.69 -19.05
C GLY A 642 46.73 21.66 -20.04
N GLY A 643 47.05 21.55 -21.35
CA GLY A 643 46.43 22.35 -22.41
C GLY A 643 44.94 22.05 -22.61
N GLY A 644 44.56 20.76 -22.60
CA GLY A 644 43.15 20.37 -22.68
C GLY A 644 42.34 20.83 -21.46
N ILE A 645 42.89 20.66 -20.26
CA ILE A 645 42.31 21.16 -19.00
C ILE A 645 42.14 22.69 -19.04
N THR A 646 43.18 23.40 -19.46
CA THR A 646 43.15 24.88 -19.57
C THR A 646 42.08 25.35 -20.56
N THR A 647 41.88 24.63 -21.66
CA THR A 647 40.85 24.93 -22.66
C THR A 647 39.44 24.68 -22.11
N LEU A 648 39.23 23.56 -21.40
CA LEU A 648 37.96 23.23 -20.76
C LEU A 648 37.58 24.24 -19.66
N ASN A 649 38.53 24.60 -18.79
CA ASN A 649 38.34 25.60 -17.73
C ASN A 649 38.07 27.02 -18.28
N GLN A 650 38.42 27.31 -19.55
CA GLN A 650 38.03 28.55 -20.21
C GLN A 650 36.58 28.52 -20.74
N GLN A 651 36.06 27.35 -21.11
CA GLN A 651 34.69 27.22 -21.63
C GLN A 651 33.63 27.06 -20.53
N ILE A 652 33.94 26.34 -19.44
CA ILE A 652 32.96 26.05 -18.36
C ILE A 652 32.26 27.32 -17.83
N PRO A 653 32.93 28.46 -17.57
CA PRO A 653 32.24 29.66 -17.07
C PRO A 653 31.19 30.23 -18.03
N GLY A 654 31.48 30.24 -19.33
CA GLY A 654 30.54 30.71 -20.35
C GLY A 654 29.34 29.75 -20.50
N TRP A 655 29.61 28.45 -20.51
CA TRP A 655 28.57 27.42 -20.54
C TRP A 655 27.68 27.46 -19.29
N ALA A 656 28.26 27.56 -18.09
CA ALA A 656 27.53 27.59 -16.83
C ALA A 656 26.62 28.82 -16.74
N ALA A 657 27.07 29.98 -17.22
CA ALA A 657 26.25 31.19 -17.32
C ALA A 657 25.05 31.00 -18.27
N GLN A 658 25.24 30.33 -19.42
CA GLN A 658 24.16 30.01 -20.36
C GLN A 658 23.15 28.99 -19.80
N GLN A 659 23.61 28.04 -18.97
CA GLN A 659 22.77 27.01 -18.36
C GLN A 659 22.14 27.45 -17.02
N ASN A 660 22.50 28.60 -16.46
CA ASN A 660 22.05 29.01 -15.13
C ASN A 660 20.55 29.32 -15.09
N MET A 661 19.88 29.01 -13.97
CA MET A 661 18.44 29.25 -13.75
C MET A 661 18.19 29.68 -12.31
N THR A 662 17.22 30.58 -12.08
CA THR A 662 16.90 31.08 -10.73
C THR A 662 16.51 29.97 -9.76
N ASP A 663 15.66 29.04 -10.21
CA ASP A 663 15.17 27.93 -9.37
C ASP A 663 16.19 26.78 -9.21
N SER A 664 17.05 26.59 -10.22
CA SER A 664 18.10 25.57 -10.27
C SER A 664 19.44 26.23 -10.63
N PRO A 665 20.06 26.96 -9.69
CA PRO A 665 21.29 27.71 -9.94
C PRO A 665 22.49 26.81 -10.17
N ILE A 666 23.44 27.31 -10.96
CA ILE A 666 24.77 26.73 -11.16
C ILE A 666 25.79 27.67 -10.51
N MET A 667 26.62 27.13 -9.62
CA MET A 667 27.80 27.81 -9.05
C MET A 667 29.08 27.12 -9.52
N LEU A 668 30.19 27.86 -9.49
CA LEU A 668 31.50 27.38 -9.93
C LEU A 668 32.49 27.36 -8.76
N ALA A 669 33.03 26.19 -8.45
CA ALA A 669 34.18 26.06 -7.57
C ALA A 669 35.46 26.16 -8.41
N ASP A 670 36.18 27.27 -8.36
CA ASP A 670 37.45 27.40 -9.10
C ASP A 670 38.57 26.65 -8.37
N CYS A 671 38.79 25.39 -8.74
CA CYS A 671 39.91 24.57 -8.29
C CYS A 671 41.10 24.63 -9.27
N SER A 672 41.10 25.56 -10.23
CA SER A 672 42.12 25.63 -11.29
C SER A 672 43.39 26.38 -10.86
N THR A 673 44.40 26.38 -11.72
CA THR A 673 45.64 27.14 -11.53
C THR A 673 45.42 28.65 -11.40
N LYS A 674 44.32 29.20 -11.92
CA LYS A 674 43.97 30.63 -11.76
C LYS A 674 43.57 30.99 -10.34
N ALA A 675 42.98 30.05 -9.59
CA ALA A 675 42.67 30.23 -8.17
C ALA A 675 43.89 30.03 -7.25
N GLY A 676 45.03 29.56 -7.79
CA GLY A 676 46.25 29.29 -7.03
C GLY A 676 46.52 27.81 -6.73
N TYR A 677 45.82 26.87 -7.38
CA TYR A 677 46.24 25.47 -7.38
C TYR A 677 47.56 25.31 -8.15
N THR A 678 48.52 24.54 -7.63
CA THR A 678 49.83 24.32 -8.27
C THR A 678 50.09 22.85 -8.54
N ASP A 679 50.95 22.51 -9.50
CA ASP A 679 51.29 21.10 -9.79
C ASP A 679 51.90 20.37 -8.58
N SER A 680 52.53 21.11 -7.66
CA SER A 680 53.02 20.59 -6.37
C SER A 680 51.92 20.19 -5.38
N MET A 681 50.65 20.52 -5.66
CA MET A 681 49.49 20.03 -4.91
C MET A 681 48.96 18.69 -5.45
N ASN A 682 49.47 18.19 -6.58
CA ASN A 682 49.24 16.82 -7.04
C ASN A 682 50.29 15.86 -6.44
N ARG A 683 49.93 14.59 -6.24
CA ARG A 683 50.84 13.53 -5.75
C ARG A 683 51.51 12.71 -6.85
N ASP A 684 50.84 12.61 -8.00
CA ASP A 684 51.21 11.78 -9.16
C ASP A 684 51.04 12.55 -10.49
N GLY A 685 50.79 13.87 -10.41
CA GLY A 685 50.50 14.73 -11.56
C GLY A 685 49.04 14.72 -12.02
N VAL A 686 48.16 13.93 -11.39
CA VAL A 686 46.72 13.82 -11.71
C VAL A 686 45.84 14.08 -10.48
N HIS A 687 46.15 13.44 -9.36
CA HIS A 687 45.33 13.45 -8.15
C HIS A 687 45.96 14.35 -7.07
N PRO A 688 45.15 14.99 -6.21
CA PRO A 688 45.65 15.80 -5.11
C PRO A 688 46.47 15.00 -4.09
N ASN A 689 47.46 15.68 -3.50
CA ASN A 689 47.98 15.39 -2.17
C ASN A 689 47.18 16.19 -1.12
N ASP A 690 47.52 16.06 0.16
CA ASP A 690 46.77 16.71 1.25
C ASP A 690 46.64 18.24 1.11
N GLN A 691 47.68 18.93 0.58
CA GLN A 691 47.61 20.37 0.32
C GLN A 691 46.59 20.69 -0.79
N GLY A 692 46.50 19.84 -1.81
CA GLY A 692 45.48 19.91 -2.86
C GLY A 692 44.08 19.60 -2.34
N ASP A 693 43.94 18.59 -1.48
CA ASP A 693 42.66 18.25 -0.83
C ASP A 693 42.15 19.39 0.06
N GLN A 694 43.03 20.01 0.87
CA GLN A 694 42.71 21.21 1.64
C GLN A 694 42.40 22.42 0.75
N PHE A 695 42.94 22.51 -0.46
CA PHE A 695 42.58 23.55 -1.43
C PHE A 695 41.17 23.31 -2.00
N ILE A 696 40.91 22.13 -2.57
CA ILE A 696 39.61 21.73 -3.14
C ILE A 696 38.50 21.89 -2.09
N ALA A 697 38.73 21.43 -0.85
CA ALA A 697 37.77 21.55 0.23
C ALA A 697 37.37 23.00 0.55
N ARG A 698 38.29 23.96 0.46
CA ARG A 698 37.97 25.39 0.67
C ARG A 698 37.14 25.97 -0.46
N GLN A 699 37.45 25.64 -1.71
CA GLN A 699 36.73 26.14 -2.89
C GLN A 699 35.32 25.53 -2.97
N VAL A 700 35.22 24.20 -2.90
CA VAL A 700 33.98 23.43 -3.01
C VAL A 700 33.13 23.61 -1.74
N GLY A 701 33.72 23.40 -0.56
CA GLY A 701 33.02 23.38 0.72
C GLY A 701 32.35 24.70 1.07
N THR A 702 32.94 25.83 0.72
CA THR A 702 32.36 27.15 0.98
C THR A 702 31.03 27.35 0.23
N LEU A 703 30.98 26.93 -1.04
CA LEU A 703 29.79 27.03 -1.88
C LEU A 703 28.75 25.96 -1.53
N LEU A 704 29.20 24.75 -1.19
CA LEU A 704 28.35 23.65 -0.75
C LEU A 704 27.67 23.96 0.60
N VAL A 705 28.40 24.50 1.59
CA VAL A 705 27.83 25.02 2.85
C VAL A 705 26.78 26.10 2.57
N LYS A 706 27.02 27.00 1.61
CA LYS A 706 26.05 28.02 1.22
C LYS A 706 24.76 27.39 0.68
N TYR A 707 24.84 26.48 -0.29
CA TYR A 707 23.65 25.81 -0.83
C TYR A 707 22.88 24.98 0.21
N VAL A 708 23.56 24.34 1.16
CA VAL A 708 22.91 23.66 2.29
C VAL A 708 22.11 24.67 3.13
N LYS A 709 22.71 25.83 3.46
CA LYS A 709 22.02 26.91 4.19
C LYS A 709 20.84 27.49 3.39
N ASP A 710 21.02 27.76 2.10
CA ASP A 710 19.97 28.26 1.19
C ASP A 710 18.77 27.31 1.17
N LEU A 711 18.98 26.00 0.94
CA LEU A 711 17.92 24.99 0.92
C LEU A 711 17.23 24.82 2.28
N LEU A 712 17.97 24.88 3.38
CA LEU A 712 17.38 24.82 4.73
C LEU A 712 16.54 26.07 5.04
N ALA A 713 16.92 27.23 4.52
CA ALA A 713 16.12 28.45 4.58
C ALA A 713 14.85 28.34 3.70
N GLU A 714 14.97 27.94 2.42
CA GLU A 714 13.82 27.70 1.52
C GLU A 714 12.80 26.72 2.12
N ARG A 715 13.27 25.62 2.70
CA ARG A 715 12.45 24.60 3.37
C ARG A 715 11.81 25.10 4.67
N SER A 716 12.39 26.11 5.32
CA SER A 716 11.86 26.69 6.57
C SER A 716 10.89 27.83 6.28
N ALA A 717 11.23 28.76 5.39
CA ALA A 717 10.31 29.79 4.90
C ALA A 717 9.04 29.20 4.25
N SER A 718 9.16 28.04 3.60
CA SER A 718 8.00 27.26 3.16
C SER A 718 7.09 26.87 4.33
N ALA A 719 7.65 26.38 5.45
CA ALA A 719 6.90 26.02 6.64
C ALA A 719 6.32 27.24 7.37
N ASP A 720 7.05 28.35 7.41
CA ASP A 720 6.62 29.59 8.06
C ASP A 720 5.47 30.25 7.28
N TYR A 721 5.48 30.21 5.94
CA TYR A 721 4.34 30.59 5.11
C TYR A 721 3.08 29.75 5.41
N TYR A 722 3.24 28.44 5.68
CA TYR A 722 2.14 27.60 6.16
C TYR A 722 1.71 27.87 7.61
N GLN A 723 2.56 28.50 8.45
CA GLN A 723 2.16 28.94 9.79
C GLN A 723 1.44 30.30 9.78
N VAL A 724 1.97 31.32 9.09
CA VAL A 724 1.41 32.69 9.12
C VAL A 724 0.00 32.73 8.53
N HIS A 725 -0.22 32.13 7.35
CA HIS A 725 -1.56 31.99 6.75
C HIS A 725 -2.49 31.03 7.53
N SER A 726 -2.03 30.36 8.59
CA SER A 726 -2.88 29.64 9.56
C SER A 726 -3.33 30.50 10.75
N GLN A 727 -2.63 31.62 11.03
CA GLN A 727 -3.02 32.61 12.02
C GLN A 727 -3.90 33.71 11.42
N GLU A 728 -3.64 34.15 10.19
CA GLU A 728 -4.50 35.12 9.48
C GLU A 728 -5.90 34.59 9.13
N LYS A 729 -6.16 33.30 9.36
CA LYS A 729 -7.50 32.68 9.32
C LYS A 729 -8.06 32.36 10.71
N ARG A 730 -7.57 33.06 11.75
CA ARG A 730 -8.03 33.00 13.15
C ARG A 730 -8.28 34.39 13.74
N VAL A 731 -8.66 35.34 12.87
CA VAL A 731 -9.24 36.66 13.20
C VAL A 731 -10.57 36.77 12.47
#